data_AF-A0A520NKN8-F1
#
_entry.id   AF-A0A520NKN8-F1
#
_cell.length_a   1.000
_cell.length_b   1.000
_cell.length_c   1.000
_cell.angle_alpha   90.00
_cell.angle_beta   90.00
_cell.angle_gamma   90.00
#
_symmetry.space_group_name_H-M   'P 1'
#
loop_
_entity.id
_entity.type
_entity.pdbx_description
1 polymer ?
#
loop_
_entity_poly.entity_id
_entity_poly.type
_entity_poly.pdbx_seq_one_letter_code
_entity_poly.pdbx_strand_id
1 'polypeptide(L)'
;LVHALSLLNVDDAEAERLGITTYKVAQTWPLDKLSMQEWAEGLDLIVVVEEKRKLIEVQIKEALFDDLRGRRVYGGAKGLSGEQLFPIEGALDPIWIAEKLGSILIEEGCNSTLVDGGMAQLSEARRSDNASDIAARLPYFCAGCPHNSSTKVPEGSRAYAGIGCHFMAQWMERETLGFTQMGGEGANWIGEAPFSTRNHVFQNLGDGTYNHSGIQAIRAALAANTNITYKILFNDAVAMTGGQGNDGGLSAPRIARELMAMGVSEIALVYDEKEDLDLNAFPKTISRHERAEMLDVQKRLSKVTGVSAIVYVQTCAAEKRRRRKKNEFPDPDQRIFINTDICEGCGDCGIQSNCVAISPVETELGRKRAIDQSACNKDFSCVNGFCPSFVSLEGAQPKKRKAKSISLPDMPEPTIAPINGTHNVVITGVGGTGVVTIGAILAQAAHLDGKGAGMMEMAGLAQKGGAVHIHCRLAEHPSSISAIRVALGECDALIGGDLVVTAGSKTVGLTAQGRTGAVVNCQEIVTGDFTRNAEFKIPHDQLTLALEARLRDDLLMIDSSALARELLGDSVFSNMILFGATWQRGLLPITHAAITQAITLNGAAVETNKRAFEIGRWIALYPEQAEEIIQPKVINLPKSLEEKIKFRADHLRQYQSKRLARRYIKMLSKIEDSELKEAVALGYHKLLAYKDEYEVARLHKMTSAQVKNQFETVKKIYFHLAPPLLSKTGPDGRPQKRKFGPGMLRGFKILASMKLLRGTPFDIFGYSEERKIERSLIRQYEQDLKRILTLYTAVTKPAIIELAMLPLSIKGFGPVKLENYKKANVKRKSLLASIDETTLGLTQAAE
;
A
#
# COMPACT_ATOMS: atom_id res chain seq x y z
N LEU A 1 -21.88 -16.67 -19.43
CA LEU A 1 -22.55 -17.11 -20.67
C LEU A 1 -23.75 -16.22 -20.99
N VAL A 2 -24.84 -16.22 -20.21
CA VAL A 2 -26.03 -15.38 -20.47
C VAL A 2 -25.67 -13.91 -20.72
N HIS A 3 -24.81 -13.33 -19.87
CA HIS A 3 -24.33 -11.97 -20.06
C HIS A 3 -23.51 -11.77 -21.36
N ALA A 4 -22.73 -12.78 -21.78
CA ALA A 4 -21.98 -12.72 -23.03
C ALA A 4 -22.92 -12.75 -24.25
N LEU A 5 -24.00 -13.52 -24.19
CA LEU A 5 -25.03 -13.53 -25.23
C LEU A 5 -25.78 -12.18 -25.28
N SER A 6 -26.09 -11.57 -24.13
CA SER A 6 -26.71 -10.23 -24.11
C SER A 6 -25.80 -9.16 -24.72
N LEU A 7 -24.47 -9.27 -24.58
CA LEU A 7 -23.52 -8.37 -25.24
C LEU A 7 -23.50 -8.53 -26.77
N LEU A 8 -23.91 -9.69 -27.28
CA LEU A 8 -24.14 -9.95 -28.69
C LEU A 8 -25.57 -9.59 -29.14
N ASN A 9 -26.37 -8.96 -28.26
CA ASN A 9 -27.79 -8.70 -28.47
C ASN A 9 -28.61 -9.97 -28.76
N VAL A 10 -28.19 -11.12 -28.22
CA VAL A 10 -28.92 -12.39 -28.30
C VAL A 10 -29.75 -12.54 -27.03
N ASP A 11 -31.05 -12.27 -27.14
CA ASP A 11 -32.04 -12.56 -26.11
C ASP A 11 -32.67 -13.95 -26.32
N ASP A 12 -33.64 -14.32 -25.49
CA ASP A 12 -34.27 -15.65 -25.55
C ASP A 12 -34.95 -15.91 -26.92
N ALA A 13 -35.56 -14.89 -27.51
CA ALA A 13 -36.25 -15.01 -28.79
C ALA A 13 -35.24 -15.16 -29.96
N GLU A 14 -34.15 -14.39 -29.93
CA GLU A 14 -33.08 -14.49 -30.90
C GLU A 14 -32.31 -15.81 -30.76
N ALA A 15 -32.09 -16.30 -29.53
CA ALA A 15 -31.48 -17.60 -29.28
C ALA A 15 -32.30 -18.73 -29.90
N GLU A 16 -33.62 -18.73 -29.72
CA GLU A 16 -34.53 -19.70 -30.33
C GLU A 16 -34.49 -19.62 -31.87
N ARG A 17 -34.50 -18.40 -32.43
CA ARG A 17 -34.41 -18.17 -33.88
C ARG A 17 -33.09 -18.70 -34.47
N LEU A 18 -31.99 -18.58 -33.72
CA LEU A 18 -30.67 -19.05 -34.11
C LEU A 18 -30.44 -20.53 -33.79
N GLY A 19 -31.40 -21.23 -33.18
CA GLY A 19 -31.25 -22.64 -32.78
C GLY A 19 -30.27 -22.86 -31.63
N ILE A 20 -30.03 -21.84 -30.80
CA ILE A 20 -29.11 -21.90 -29.67
C ILE A 20 -29.85 -22.43 -28.45
N THR A 21 -29.31 -23.48 -27.82
CA THR A 21 -29.75 -23.98 -26.52
C THR A 21 -28.61 -23.94 -25.51
N THR A 22 -28.94 -23.92 -24.22
CA THR A 22 -27.94 -23.89 -23.14
C THR A 22 -28.17 -25.02 -22.15
N TYR A 23 -27.08 -25.63 -21.68
CA TYR A 23 -27.11 -26.66 -20.65
C TYR A 23 -26.42 -26.13 -19.39
N LYS A 24 -27.19 -25.96 -18.31
CA LYS A 24 -26.66 -25.51 -17.01
C LYS A 24 -26.17 -26.69 -16.19
N VAL A 25 -24.84 -26.84 -16.13
CA VAL A 25 -24.19 -27.86 -15.29
C VAL A 25 -24.31 -27.47 -13.82
N ALA A 26 -25.13 -28.18 -13.05
CA ALA A 26 -25.22 -28.03 -11.58
C ALA A 26 -24.23 -28.93 -10.83
N GLN A 27 -24.00 -30.15 -11.34
CA GLN A 27 -23.02 -31.10 -10.82
C GLN A 27 -21.85 -31.22 -11.80
N THR A 28 -20.69 -30.70 -11.40
CA THR A 28 -19.50 -30.63 -12.27
C THR A 28 -18.66 -31.91 -12.29
N TRP A 29 -18.78 -32.76 -11.25
CA TRP A 29 -18.15 -34.08 -11.21
C TRP A 29 -18.91 -35.06 -10.28
N PRO A 30 -19.20 -36.29 -10.73
CA PRO A 30 -19.25 -36.68 -12.14
C PRO A 30 -20.39 -35.96 -12.87
N LEU A 31 -20.20 -35.62 -14.15
CA LEU A 31 -21.25 -35.12 -15.03
C LEU A 31 -22.29 -36.23 -15.27
N ASP A 32 -23.58 -35.89 -15.25
CA ASP A 32 -24.64 -36.82 -15.61
C ASP A 32 -24.61 -37.10 -17.11
N LYS A 33 -24.23 -38.33 -17.48
CA LYS A 33 -24.05 -38.72 -18.88
C LYS A 33 -25.39 -38.80 -19.64
N LEU A 34 -26.46 -39.23 -18.97
CA LEU A 34 -27.75 -39.48 -19.64
C LEU A 34 -28.40 -38.18 -20.09
N SER A 35 -28.57 -37.21 -19.18
CA SER A 35 -29.16 -35.92 -19.55
C SER A 35 -28.28 -35.12 -20.53
N MET A 36 -26.96 -35.29 -20.49
CA MET A 36 -26.06 -34.67 -21.48
C MET A 36 -26.25 -35.28 -22.87
N GLN A 37 -26.41 -36.62 -22.97
CA GLN A 37 -26.67 -37.30 -24.24
C GLN A 37 -28.04 -36.90 -24.82
N GLU A 38 -29.08 -36.84 -23.97
CA GLU A 38 -30.43 -36.42 -24.35
C GLU A 38 -30.45 -34.97 -24.84
N TRP A 39 -29.82 -34.05 -24.10
CA TRP A 39 -29.74 -32.63 -24.52
C TRP A 39 -28.90 -32.43 -25.78
N ALA A 40 -27.86 -33.25 -25.99
CA ALA A 40 -27.00 -33.17 -27.16
C ALA A 40 -27.64 -33.73 -28.44
N GLU A 41 -28.84 -34.34 -28.37
CA GLU A 41 -29.52 -34.86 -29.55
C GLU A 41 -29.98 -33.71 -30.46
N GLY A 42 -29.62 -33.77 -31.75
CA GLY A 42 -29.99 -32.75 -32.75
C GLY A 42 -29.08 -31.51 -32.80
N LEU A 43 -28.05 -31.42 -31.96
CA LEU A 43 -27.07 -30.32 -32.04
C LEU A 43 -25.95 -30.65 -33.04
N ASP A 44 -25.49 -29.65 -33.80
CA ASP A 44 -24.32 -29.79 -34.69
C ASP A 44 -22.99 -29.50 -33.95
N LEU A 45 -23.04 -28.58 -32.99
CA LEU A 45 -21.88 -28.07 -32.27
C LEU A 45 -22.22 -27.79 -30.81
N ILE A 46 -21.40 -28.31 -29.89
CA ILE A 46 -21.42 -27.97 -28.47
C ILE A 46 -20.18 -27.14 -28.15
N VAL A 47 -20.39 -25.93 -27.60
CA VAL A 47 -19.30 -25.06 -27.12
C VAL A 47 -19.27 -25.09 -25.59
N VAL A 48 -18.18 -25.63 -25.05
CA VAL A 48 -17.95 -25.75 -23.61
C VAL A 48 -17.22 -24.50 -23.12
N VAL A 49 -17.97 -23.63 -22.44
CA VAL A 49 -17.40 -22.46 -21.75
C VAL A 49 -17.07 -22.87 -20.31
N GLU A 50 -15.83 -23.27 -20.06
CA GLU A 50 -15.35 -23.61 -18.73
C GLU A 50 -14.07 -22.83 -18.38
N GLU A 51 -13.95 -22.42 -17.12
CA GLU A 51 -12.81 -21.66 -16.62
C GLU A 51 -11.71 -22.61 -16.11
N LYS A 52 -10.45 -22.27 -16.38
CA LYS A 52 -9.24 -23.04 -16.03
C LYS A 52 -9.09 -24.35 -16.82
N ARG A 53 -8.39 -25.33 -16.25
CA ARG A 53 -8.11 -26.61 -16.90
C ARG A 53 -9.42 -27.35 -17.17
N LYS A 54 -9.49 -27.92 -18.37
CA LYS A 54 -10.60 -28.74 -18.88
C LYS A 54 -11.01 -29.83 -17.90
N LEU A 55 -12.23 -29.75 -17.39
CA LEU A 55 -12.88 -30.76 -16.54
C LEU A 55 -14.19 -31.23 -17.17
N ILE A 56 -15.01 -30.30 -17.66
CA ILE A 56 -16.32 -30.59 -18.27
C ILE A 56 -16.15 -31.01 -19.73
N GLU A 57 -15.26 -30.37 -20.49
CA GLU A 57 -15.02 -30.71 -21.91
C GLU A 57 -14.64 -32.19 -22.06
N VAL A 58 -13.79 -32.70 -21.16
CA VAL A 58 -13.34 -34.10 -21.19
C VAL A 58 -14.50 -35.04 -20.91
N GLN A 59 -15.34 -34.74 -19.91
CA GLN A 59 -16.49 -35.54 -19.55
C GLN A 59 -17.57 -35.54 -20.64
N ILE A 60 -17.80 -34.41 -21.33
CA ILE A 60 -18.75 -34.34 -22.46
C ILE A 60 -18.24 -35.18 -23.64
N LYS A 61 -16.95 -35.07 -23.98
CA LYS A 61 -16.35 -35.87 -25.05
C LYS A 61 -16.41 -37.37 -24.73
N GLU A 62 -16.20 -37.74 -23.46
CA GLU A 62 -16.36 -39.12 -23.00
C GLU A 62 -17.83 -39.57 -23.06
N ALA A 63 -18.79 -38.73 -22.65
CA ALA A 63 -20.21 -39.06 -22.67
C ALA A 63 -20.75 -39.24 -24.10
N LEU A 64 -20.22 -38.51 -25.07
CA LEU A 64 -20.64 -38.57 -26.48
C LEU A 64 -19.78 -39.51 -27.34
N PHE A 65 -18.75 -40.14 -26.77
CA PHE A 65 -17.75 -40.90 -27.54
C PHE A 65 -18.36 -42.01 -28.38
N ASP A 66 -19.29 -42.79 -27.81
CA ASP A 66 -19.89 -43.94 -28.48
C ASP A 66 -20.99 -43.57 -29.49
N ASP A 67 -21.52 -42.34 -29.41
CA ASP A 67 -22.60 -41.84 -30.28
C ASP A 67 -22.28 -40.40 -30.68
N LEU A 68 -21.28 -40.17 -31.54
CA LEU A 68 -20.94 -38.80 -31.94
C LEU A 68 -21.94 -38.22 -32.97
N ARG A 69 -22.49 -39.03 -33.88
CA ARG A 69 -23.40 -38.60 -34.98
C ARG A 69 -22.97 -37.30 -35.71
N GLY A 70 -21.67 -37.06 -35.84
CA GLY A 70 -21.13 -35.84 -36.47
C GLY A 70 -21.06 -34.60 -35.57
N ARG A 71 -21.53 -34.68 -34.31
CA ARG A 71 -21.46 -33.60 -33.30
C ARG A 71 -20.03 -33.17 -33.05
N ARG A 72 -19.77 -31.87 -33.13
CA ARG A 72 -18.48 -31.29 -32.75
C ARG A 72 -18.55 -30.79 -31.31
N VAL A 73 -17.44 -30.93 -30.57
CA VAL A 73 -17.31 -30.37 -29.22
C VAL A 73 -16.09 -29.46 -29.17
N TYR A 74 -16.35 -28.16 -29.09
CA TYR A 74 -15.33 -27.15 -28.85
C TYR A 74 -15.28 -26.81 -27.36
N GLY A 75 -14.09 -26.50 -26.86
CA GLY A 75 -13.90 -26.08 -25.48
C GLY A 75 -12.71 -25.15 -25.41
N GLY A 76 -11.63 -25.54 -24.73
CA GLY A 76 -10.42 -24.70 -24.68
C GLY A 76 -9.82 -24.37 -26.05
N ALA A 77 -10.07 -25.20 -27.07
CA ALA A 77 -9.68 -24.96 -28.46
C ALA A 77 -10.69 -25.56 -29.45
N LYS A 78 -10.65 -25.10 -30.71
CA LYS A 78 -11.38 -25.70 -31.85
C LYS A 78 -10.72 -27.04 -32.25
N GLY A 79 -10.88 -28.09 -31.44
CA GLY A 79 -10.24 -29.40 -31.65
C GLY A 79 -8.86 -29.54 -30.98
N LEU A 80 -8.09 -30.56 -31.37
CA LEU A 80 -6.81 -30.91 -30.72
C LEU A 80 -5.65 -29.94 -31.02
N SER A 81 -5.66 -29.29 -32.19
CA SER A 81 -4.59 -28.38 -32.65
C SER A 81 -5.13 -27.06 -33.23
N GLY A 82 -6.40 -26.75 -32.98
CA GLY A 82 -7.05 -25.56 -33.51
C GLY A 82 -6.78 -24.30 -32.70
N GLU A 83 -7.41 -23.22 -33.14
CA GLU A 83 -7.40 -21.92 -32.44
C GLU A 83 -7.82 -22.09 -30.97
N GLN A 84 -7.08 -21.46 -30.06
CA GLN A 84 -7.43 -21.39 -28.65
C GLN A 84 -8.67 -20.48 -28.47
N LEU A 85 -9.75 -21.04 -27.95
CA LEU A 85 -10.98 -20.32 -27.68
C LEU A 85 -10.96 -19.75 -26.26
N PHE A 86 -10.82 -20.63 -25.27
CA PHE A 86 -10.86 -20.30 -23.85
C PHE A 86 -9.54 -20.67 -23.18
N PRO A 87 -8.81 -19.70 -22.60
CA PRO A 87 -7.54 -19.98 -21.93
C PRO A 87 -7.72 -20.82 -20.66
N ILE A 88 -6.77 -21.73 -20.44
CA ILE A 88 -6.68 -22.54 -19.21
C ILE A 88 -6.07 -21.75 -18.04
N GLU A 89 -5.52 -20.57 -18.32
CA GLU A 89 -4.89 -19.67 -17.36
C GLU A 89 -5.75 -18.43 -17.16
N GLY A 90 -5.72 -17.87 -15.96
CA GLY A 90 -6.47 -16.65 -15.63
C GLY A 90 -7.97 -16.91 -15.45
N ALA A 91 -8.76 -15.89 -15.78
CA ALA A 91 -10.22 -15.90 -15.66
C ALA A 91 -10.85 -15.54 -17.00
N LEU A 92 -11.98 -16.17 -17.33
CA LEU A 92 -12.74 -15.85 -18.53
C LEU A 92 -13.58 -14.59 -18.33
N ASP A 93 -13.39 -13.61 -19.21
CA ASP A 93 -14.18 -12.38 -19.23
C ASP A 93 -15.44 -12.56 -20.09
N PRO A 94 -16.62 -12.05 -19.68
CA PRO A 94 -17.81 -12.03 -20.53
C PRO A 94 -17.59 -11.48 -21.94
N ILE A 95 -16.75 -10.46 -22.12
CA ILE A 95 -16.41 -9.88 -23.43
C ILE A 95 -15.64 -10.89 -24.27
N TRP A 96 -14.65 -11.56 -23.68
CA TRP A 96 -13.89 -12.60 -24.37
C TRP A 96 -14.80 -13.75 -24.80
N ILE A 97 -15.71 -14.18 -23.91
CA ILE A 97 -16.69 -15.21 -24.23
C ILE A 97 -17.60 -14.73 -25.36
N ALA A 98 -18.09 -13.49 -25.32
CA ALA A 98 -18.96 -12.91 -26.33
C ALA A 98 -18.24 -12.84 -27.70
N GLU A 99 -17.00 -12.35 -27.75
CA GLU A 99 -16.21 -12.29 -28.99
C GLU A 99 -16.04 -13.69 -29.61
N LYS A 100 -15.64 -14.68 -28.81
CA LYS A 100 -15.43 -16.05 -29.32
C LYS A 100 -16.72 -16.72 -29.75
N LEU A 101 -17.81 -16.54 -29.00
CA LEU A 101 -19.12 -17.06 -29.39
C LEU A 101 -19.65 -16.35 -30.63
N GLY A 102 -19.53 -15.03 -30.73
CA GLY A 102 -19.94 -14.26 -31.90
C GLY A 102 -19.18 -14.68 -33.16
N SER A 103 -17.87 -14.88 -33.08
CA SER A 103 -17.08 -15.43 -34.19
C SER A 103 -17.54 -16.83 -34.59
N ILE A 104 -17.83 -17.71 -33.62
CA ILE A 104 -18.35 -19.06 -33.90
C ILE A 104 -19.72 -18.97 -34.58
N LEU A 105 -20.64 -18.13 -34.10
CA LEU A 105 -21.95 -17.95 -34.72
C LEU A 105 -21.83 -17.46 -36.17
N ILE A 106 -20.90 -16.55 -36.45
CA ILE A 106 -20.63 -16.07 -37.82
C ILE A 106 -20.05 -17.19 -38.70
N GLU A 107 -19.08 -17.95 -38.20
CA GLU A 107 -18.45 -19.06 -38.94
C GLU A 107 -19.45 -20.18 -39.26
N GLU A 108 -20.36 -20.48 -38.34
CA GLU A 108 -21.40 -21.51 -38.50
C GLU A 108 -22.63 -21.01 -39.27
N GLY A 109 -22.57 -19.79 -39.84
CA GLY A 109 -23.68 -19.22 -40.63
C GLY A 109 -24.92 -18.83 -39.82
N CYS A 110 -24.78 -18.73 -38.50
CA CYS A 110 -25.81 -18.35 -37.54
C CYS A 110 -25.73 -16.86 -37.16
N ASN A 111 -25.22 -15.99 -38.05
CA ASN A 111 -25.14 -14.56 -37.78
C ASN A 111 -26.49 -13.85 -37.95
N SER A 112 -26.59 -12.67 -37.34
CA SER A 112 -27.73 -11.77 -37.48
C SER A 112 -27.27 -10.32 -37.39
N THR A 113 -28.12 -9.38 -37.82
CA THR A 113 -27.84 -7.95 -37.67
C THR A 113 -27.61 -7.54 -36.22
N LEU A 114 -28.25 -8.24 -35.26
CA LEU A 114 -28.08 -8.04 -33.83
C LEU A 114 -26.70 -8.52 -33.35
N VAL A 115 -26.28 -9.72 -33.78
CA VAL A 115 -24.96 -10.29 -33.46
C VAL A 115 -23.85 -9.44 -34.06
N ASP A 116 -23.98 -9.02 -35.32
CA ASP A 116 -23.00 -8.16 -36.00
C ASP A 116 -22.89 -6.79 -35.30
N GLY A 117 -24.02 -6.22 -34.89
CA GLY A 117 -24.06 -4.99 -34.10
C GLY A 117 -23.39 -5.12 -32.72
N GLY A 118 -23.64 -6.24 -32.02
CA GLY A 118 -23.00 -6.54 -30.74
C GLY A 118 -21.48 -6.71 -30.89
N MET A 119 -21.03 -7.43 -31.91
CA MET A 119 -19.60 -7.58 -32.22
C MET A 119 -18.92 -6.25 -32.54
N ALA A 120 -19.61 -5.34 -33.24
CA ALA A 120 -19.09 -3.99 -33.51
C ALA A 120 -18.92 -3.17 -32.22
N GLN A 121 -19.91 -3.21 -31.32
CA GLN A 121 -19.86 -2.54 -30.02
C GLN A 121 -18.73 -3.08 -29.14
N LEU A 122 -18.53 -4.41 -29.11
CA LEU A 122 -17.43 -5.04 -28.37
C LEU A 122 -16.06 -4.59 -28.89
N SER A 123 -15.90 -4.53 -30.21
CA SER A 123 -14.66 -4.03 -30.84
C SER A 123 -14.40 -2.56 -30.49
N GLU A 124 -15.42 -1.71 -30.44
CA GLU A 124 -15.29 -0.31 -30.06
C GLU A 124 -14.91 -0.14 -28.58
N ALA A 125 -15.56 -0.89 -27.69
CA ALA A 125 -15.25 -0.92 -26.26
C ALA A 125 -13.78 -1.32 -26.03
N ARG A 126 -13.29 -2.34 -26.77
CA ARG A 126 -11.90 -2.80 -26.68
C ARG A 126 -10.88 -1.81 -27.23
N ARG A 127 -11.19 -1.13 -28.35
CA ARG A 127 -10.33 -0.05 -28.86
C ARG A 127 -10.23 1.12 -27.89
N SER A 128 -11.32 1.35 -27.15
CA SER A 128 -11.40 2.39 -26.13
C SER A 128 -10.71 1.99 -24.81
N ASP A 129 -10.33 0.72 -24.64
CA ASP A 129 -9.57 0.20 -23.50
C ASP A 129 -8.05 0.24 -23.77
N ASN A 130 -7.50 1.45 -23.76
CA ASN A 130 -6.07 1.72 -23.98
C ASN A 130 -5.36 2.27 -22.73
N ALA A 131 -6.00 2.15 -21.56
CA ALA A 131 -5.50 2.71 -20.32
C ALA A 131 -4.24 1.96 -19.85
N SER A 132 -3.15 2.71 -19.64
CA SER A 132 -1.92 2.16 -19.08
C SER A 132 -1.93 2.22 -17.55
N ASP A 133 -1.24 1.27 -16.91
CA ASP A 133 -1.02 1.32 -15.46
C ASP A 133 0.02 2.40 -15.12
N ILE A 134 -0.47 3.62 -14.84
CA ILE A 134 0.36 4.78 -14.44
C ILE A 134 1.00 4.54 -13.06
N ALA A 135 0.27 3.92 -12.13
CA ALA A 135 0.75 3.54 -10.81
C ALA A 135 0.00 2.32 -10.28
N ALA A 136 0.69 1.44 -9.55
CA ALA A 136 0.11 0.24 -8.95
C ALA A 136 0.13 0.30 -7.42
N ARG A 137 -0.94 -0.18 -6.79
CA ARG A 137 -1.05 -0.28 -5.34
C ARG A 137 -0.80 -1.72 -4.86
N LEU A 138 0.46 -2.05 -4.65
CA LEU A 138 0.86 -3.40 -4.24
C LEU A 138 0.35 -3.75 -2.83
N PRO A 139 -0.08 -5.00 -2.60
CA PRO A 139 -0.41 -5.52 -1.27
C PRO A 139 0.75 -5.32 -0.28
N TYR A 140 0.42 -4.87 0.93
CA TYR A 140 1.44 -4.54 1.93
C TYR A 140 1.06 -4.98 3.35
N PHE A 141 2.06 -5.06 4.23
CA PHE A 141 1.83 -5.42 5.63
C PHE A 141 1.15 -4.29 6.41
N CYS A 142 0.24 -4.67 7.30
CA CYS A 142 -0.38 -3.74 8.24
C CYS A 142 0.67 -3.05 9.12
N ALA A 143 0.37 -1.85 9.61
CA ALA A 143 1.19 -1.18 10.62
C ALA A 143 1.36 -2.09 11.85
N GLY A 144 2.60 -2.36 12.25
CA GLY A 144 2.90 -3.29 13.36
C GLY A 144 2.64 -4.76 13.09
N CYS A 145 2.57 -5.18 11.82
CA CYS A 145 2.38 -6.58 11.45
C CYS A 145 3.54 -7.48 11.96
N PRO A 146 3.26 -8.66 12.53
CA PRO A 146 4.31 -9.61 12.93
C PRO A 146 5.21 -10.06 11.78
N HIS A 147 4.67 -10.09 10.56
CA HIS A 147 5.43 -10.41 9.35
C HIS A 147 6.58 -9.41 9.09
N ASN A 148 6.52 -8.18 9.62
CA ASN A 148 7.57 -7.19 9.41
C ASN A 148 8.91 -7.62 10.01
N SER A 149 8.91 -8.38 11.11
CA SER A 149 10.11 -9.00 11.68
C SER A 149 10.32 -10.43 11.18
N SER A 150 9.26 -11.25 11.11
CA SER A 150 9.43 -12.69 10.86
C SER A 150 9.96 -13.02 9.45
N THR A 151 9.63 -12.20 8.44
CA THR A 151 10.05 -12.49 7.06
C THR A 151 11.42 -11.92 6.72
N LYS A 152 12.07 -11.16 7.62
CA LYS A 152 13.48 -10.79 7.47
C LYS A 152 14.36 -12.01 7.77
N VAL A 153 15.31 -12.30 6.88
CA VAL A 153 16.30 -13.35 7.06
C VAL A 153 17.71 -12.77 7.22
N PRO A 154 18.67 -13.52 7.79
CA PRO A 154 20.07 -13.10 7.84
C PRO A 154 20.65 -12.85 6.44
N GLU A 155 21.63 -11.96 6.36
CA GLU A 155 22.34 -11.68 5.10
C GLU A 155 22.90 -12.96 4.47
N GLY A 156 22.74 -13.10 3.15
CA GLY A 156 23.13 -14.29 2.39
C GLY A 156 22.16 -15.49 2.50
N SER A 157 21.20 -15.44 3.42
CA SER A 157 20.16 -16.48 3.54
C SER A 157 19.02 -16.25 2.55
N ARG A 158 18.23 -17.30 2.31
CA ARG A 158 17.02 -17.25 1.47
C ARG A 158 15.83 -17.81 2.23
N ALA A 159 14.65 -17.26 1.99
CA ALA A 159 13.38 -17.83 2.40
C ALA A 159 12.46 -18.16 1.22
N TYR A 160 11.56 -19.11 1.43
CA TYR A 160 10.36 -19.29 0.59
C TYR A 160 9.16 -18.61 1.24
N ALA A 161 8.24 -18.12 0.39
CA ALA A 161 6.97 -17.61 0.88
C ALA A 161 6.06 -18.78 1.30
N GLY A 162 5.30 -18.57 2.37
CA GLY A 162 4.14 -19.40 2.69
C GLY A 162 2.87 -18.80 2.09
N ILE A 163 1.79 -19.57 2.08
CA ILE A 163 0.47 -19.05 1.72
C ILE A 163 -0.02 -18.03 2.75
N GLY A 164 -0.88 -17.10 2.30
CA GLY A 164 -1.41 -16.01 3.10
C GLY A 164 -0.53 -14.77 3.08
N CYS A 165 -0.45 -14.06 4.21
CA CYS A 165 0.30 -12.81 4.29
C CYS A 165 1.80 -12.99 3.96
N HIS A 166 2.40 -14.17 4.21
CA HIS A 166 3.78 -14.46 3.86
C HIS A 166 4.08 -14.27 2.36
N PHE A 167 3.10 -14.49 1.48
CA PHE A 167 3.23 -14.27 0.04
C PHE A 167 3.64 -12.83 -0.29
N MET A 168 3.15 -11.85 0.47
CA MET A 168 3.44 -10.43 0.25
C MET A 168 4.92 -10.07 0.48
N ALA A 169 5.68 -10.90 1.21
CA ALA A 169 7.10 -10.66 1.44
C ALA A 169 7.94 -10.66 0.15
N GLN A 170 7.44 -11.29 -0.92
CA GLN A 170 8.09 -11.32 -2.23
C GLN A 170 8.23 -9.91 -2.84
N TRP A 171 7.34 -8.97 -2.51
CA TRP A 171 7.38 -7.60 -3.04
C TRP A 171 8.17 -6.61 -2.17
N MET A 172 8.83 -7.07 -1.10
CA MET A 172 9.42 -6.21 -0.07
C MET A 172 10.95 -6.36 0.09
N GLU A 173 11.65 -6.92 -0.90
CA GLU A 173 13.12 -7.09 -0.88
C GLU A 173 13.63 -7.79 0.40
N ARG A 174 13.05 -8.97 0.70
CA ARG A 174 13.34 -9.73 1.94
C ARG A 174 14.04 -11.06 1.70
N GLU A 175 14.69 -11.23 0.55
CA GLU A 175 15.26 -12.52 0.13
C GLU A 175 14.25 -13.69 0.22
N THR A 176 12.96 -13.37 0.05
CA THR A 176 11.87 -14.34 0.06
C THR A 176 11.41 -14.53 -1.38
N LEU A 177 11.60 -15.74 -1.91
CA LEU A 177 11.40 -16.05 -3.32
C LEU A 177 10.58 -17.32 -3.47
N GLY A 178 9.71 -17.37 -4.48
CA GLY A 178 8.91 -18.54 -4.78
C GLY A 178 7.83 -18.82 -3.73
N PHE A 179 6.89 -19.67 -4.11
CA PHE A 179 5.77 -20.08 -3.30
C PHE A 179 5.31 -21.47 -3.75
N THR A 180 4.46 -22.10 -2.96
CA THR A 180 3.88 -23.41 -3.24
C THR A 180 2.38 -23.37 -2.92
N GLN A 181 1.64 -24.39 -3.35
CA GLN A 181 0.27 -24.60 -2.91
C GLN A 181 0.19 -24.76 -1.37
N MET A 182 -0.98 -24.47 -0.78
CA MET A 182 -1.19 -24.62 0.66
C MET A 182 -0.91 -26.07 1.12
N GLY A 183 0.03 -26.23 2.05
CA GLY A 183 0.52 -27.53 2.53
C GLY A 183 1.76 -28.04 1.83
N GLY A 184 2.19 -27.41 0.73
CA GLY A 184 3.43 -27.71 0.03
C GLY A 184 4.63 -26.92 0.54
N GLU A 185 4.44 -26.04 1.53
CA GLU A 185 5.48 -25.14 2.02
C GLU A 185 6.75 -25.90 2.46
N GLY A 186 7.86 -25.64 1.76
CA GLY A 186 9.18 -26.21 2.03
C GLY A 186 9.45 -27.50 1.26
N ALA A 187 8.43 -28.15 0.70
CA ALA A 187 8.60 -29.39 -0.07
C ALA A 187 9.38 -29.16 -1.37
N ASN A 188 9.27 -27.97 -1.97
CA ASN A 188 10.07 -27.59 -3.13
C ASN A 188 11.59 -27.62 -2.84
N TRP A 189 12.01 -27.31 -1.62
CA TRP A 189 13.42 -27.38 -1.23
C TRP A 189 13.92 -28.83 -1.13
N ILE A 190 13.06 -29.79 -0.80
CA ILE A 190 13.43 -31.22 -0.80
C ILE A 190 13.95 -31.64 -2.17
N GLY A 191 13.29 -31.19 -3.24
CA GLY A 191 13.73 -31.45 -4.63
C GLY A 191 14.87 -30.55 -5.10
N GLU A 192 14.95 -29.31 -4.61
CA GLU A 192 15.97 -28.33 -5.04
C GLU A 192 17.34 -28.56 -4.35
N ALA A 193 17.34 -28.94 -3.07
CA ALA A 193 18.55 -29.02 -2.23
C ALA A 193 19.67 -29.90 -2.82
N PRO A 194 19.40 -31.09 -3.40
CA PRO A 194 20.44 -31.94 -3.98
C PRO A 194 21.20 -31.31 -5.16
N PHE A 195 20.61 -30.30 -5.80
CA PHE A 195 21.17 -29.63 -6.98
C PHE A 195 21.64 -28.19 -6.67
N SER A 196 21.62 -27.79 -5.39
CA SER A 196 21.97 -26.44 -4.96
C SER A 196 23.35 -26.39 -4.31
N THR A 197 24.09 -25.30 -4.52
CA THR A 197 25.29 -24.99 -3.72
C THR A 197 24.96 -24.34 -2.38
N ARG A 198 23.67 -24.00 -2.14
CA ARG A 198 23.18 -23.47 -0.88
C ARG A 198 22.81 -24.61 0.05
N ASN A 199 23.34 -24.57 1.28
CA ASN A 199 23.13 -25.65 2.24
C ASN A 199 21.82 -25.57 3.04
N HIS A 200 21.19 -24.39 3.11
CA HIS A 200 20.06 -24.13 4.02
C HIS A 200 19.12 -23.07 3.47
N VAL A 201 17.82 -23.22 3.75
CA VAL A 201 16.78 -22.21 3.49
C VAL A 201 15.82 -22.09 4.67
N PHE A 202 15.14 -20.95 4.74
CA PHE A 202 14.01 -20.76 5.63
C PHE A 202 12.67 -20.98 4.90
N GLN A 203 11.71 -21.66 5.53
CA GLN A 203 10.34 -21.73 5.03
C GLN A 203 9.42 -20.93 5.95
N ASN A 204 8.77 -19.89 5.44
CA ASN A 204 7.73 -19.21 6.19
C ASN A 204 6.43 -20.04 6.18
N LEU A 205 5.79 -20.20 7.34
CA LEU A 205 4.55 -20.96 7.47
C LEU A 205 3.60 -20.26 8.47
N GLY A 206 2.32 -20.15 8.14
CA GLY A 206 1.30 -19.65 9.07
C GLY A 206 0.70 -20.78 9.92
N ASP A 207 0.17 -20.45 11.09
CA ASP A 207 -0.57 -21.37 11.95
C ASP A 207 -1.78 -22.03 11.26
N GLY A 208 -2.56 -21.29 10.47
CA GLY A 208 -3.67 -21.85 9.70
C GLY A 208 -3.21 -22.92 8.69
N THR A 209 -2.15 -22.65 7.94
CA THR A 209 -1.61 -23.63 6.99
C THR A 209 -0.95 -24.81 7.70
N TYR A 210 -0.24 -24.56 8.82
CA TYR A 210 0.32 -25.62 9.64
C TYR A 210 -0.75 -26.64 10.04
N ASN A 211 -1.91 -26.15 10.51
CA ASN A 211 -3.03 -26.97 10.92
C ASN A 211 -3.68 -27.74 9.77
N HIS A 212 -3.86 -27.09 8.62
CA HIS A 212 -4.55 -27.67 7.47
C HIS A 212 -3.75 -28.82 6.83
N SER A 213 -2.49 -28.55 6.45
CA SER A 213 -1.67 -29.54 5.73
C SER A 213 -0.16 -29.31 5.81
N GLY A 214 0.30 -28.15 6.29
CA GLY A 214 1.73 -27.82 6.39
C GLY A 214 2.51 -28.73 7.33
N ILE A 215 1.86 -29.35 8.32
CA ILE A 215 2.47 -30.38 9.16
C ILE A 215 3.02 -31.57 8.34
N GLN A 216 2.37 -31.94 7.24
CA GLN A 216 2.84 -33.04 6.38
C GLN A 216 4.10 -32.65 5.61
N ALA A 217 4.24 -31.40 5.19
CA ALA A 217 5.46 -30.92 4.54
C ALA A 217 6.67 -31.00 5.48
N ILE A 218 6.49 -30.66 6.77
CA ILE A 218 7.56 -30.78 7.78
C ILE A 218 7.97 -32.25 7.95
N ARG A 219 7.01 -33.18 8.00
CA ARG A 219 7.30 -34.62 8.05
C ARG A 219 8.04 -35.11 6.81
N ALA A 220 7.66 -34.63 5.62
CA ALA A 220 8.35 -34.97 4.38
C ALA A 220 9.81 -34.48 4.40
N ALA A 221 10.05 -33.25 4.87
CA ALA A 221 11.41 -32.71 5.01
C ALA A 221 12.25 -33.49 6.04
N LEU A 222 11.64 -33.94 7.14
CA LEU A 222 12.29 -34.82 8.13
C LEU A 222 12.66 -36.16 7.52
N ALA A 223 11.74 -36.81 6.81
CA ALA A 223 11.98 -38.09 6.14
C ALA A 223 13.09 -37.98 5.08
N ALA A 224 13.19 -36.84 4.41
CA ALA A 224 14.22 -36.55 3.41
C ALA A 224 15.54 -36.03 4.01
N ASN A 225 15.67 -35.90 5.34
CA ASN A 225 16.84 -35.32 6.01
C ASN A 225 17.28 -33.96 5.43
N THR A 226 16.31 -33.11 5.07
CA THR A 226 16.59 -31.85 4.39
C THR A 226 17.04 -30.77 5.39
N ASN A 227 18.09 -30.01 5.05
CA ASN A 227 18.55 -28.86 5.83
C ASN A 227 17.63 -27.66 5.61
N ILE A 228 16.67 -27.45 6.51
CA ILE A 228 15.66 -26.39 6.40
C ILE A 228 15.18 -25.93 7.79
N THR A 229 14.92 -24.63 7.92
CA THR A 229 14.26 -24.08 9.13
C THR A 229 12.85 -23.62 8.80
N TYR A 230 11.85 -24.23 9.44
CA TYR A 230 10.45 -23.78 9.35
C TYR A 230 10.20 -22.64 10.34
N LYS A 231 9.72 -21.50 9.85
CA LYS A 231 9.32 -20.34 10.65
C LYS A 231 7.81 -20.29 10.73
N ILE A 232 7.27 -20.87 11.80
CA ILE A 232 5.84 -20.97 12.04
C ILE A 232 5.39 -19.74 12.82
N LEU A 233 4.69 -18.83 12.16
CA LEU A 233 4.09 -17.67 12.81
C LEU A 233 2.70 -18.07 13.34
N PHE A 234 2.57 -18.09 14.67
CA PHE A 234 1.31 -18.18 15.38
C PHE A 234 0.80 -16.77 15.67
N ASN A 235 -0.25 -16.37 14.96
CA ASN A 235 -0.82 -15.03 15.04
C ASN A 235 -2.30 -15.01 15.46
N ASP A 236 -2.85 -16.18 15.80
CA ASP A 236 -4.20 -16.36 16.37
C ASP A 236 -5.34 -15.94 15.41
N ALA A 237 -5.03 -15.79 14.12
CA ALA A 237 -6.02 -15.43 13.10
C ALA A 237 -5.58 -15.94 11.72
N VAL A 238 -6.44 -16.72 11.07
CA VAL A 238 -6.18 -17.20 9.71
C VAL A 238 -6.04 -15.99 8.79
N ALA A 239 -4.90 -15.92 8.09
CA ALA A 239 -4.58 -14.80 7.24
C ALA A 239 -5.64 -14.63 6.15
N MET A 240 -6.02 -13.39 5.84
CA MET A 240 -6.94 -13.03 4.75
C MET A 240 -8.42 -13.44 4.93
N THR A 241 -8.83 -14.05 6.05
CA THR A 241 -10.22 -14.50 6.28
C THR A 241 -11.12 -13.51 7.03
N GLY A 242 -10.65 -12.29 7.27
CA GLY A 242 -11.39 -11.30 8.04
C GLY A 242 -11.34 -11.52 9.56
N GLY A 243 -10.47 -12.39 10.07
CA GLY A 243 -10.24 -12.60 11.51
C GLY A 243 -10.83 -13.90 12.06
N GLN A 244 -11.05 -14.91 11.21
CA GLN A 244 -11.43 -16.25 11.66
C GLN A 244 -10.27 -16.86 12.46
N GLY A 245 -10.59 -17.54 13.56
CA GLY A 245 -9.61 -18.31 14.34
C GLY A 245 -9.15 -19.57 13.58
N ASN A 246 -8.16 -20.25 14.13
CA ASN A 246 -7.78 -21.58 13.63
C ASN A 246 -8.80 -22.64 14.08
N ASP A 247 -8.98 -23.69 13.27
CA ASP A 247 -9.85 -24.82 13.61
C ASP A 247 -9.16 -25.79 14.58
N GLY A 248 -9.94 -26.52 15.37
CA GLY A 248 -9.42 -27.63 16.19
C GLY A 248 -8.63 -27.23 17.45
N GLY A 249 -8.71 -25.96 17.87
CA GLY A 249 -8.11 -25.47 19.12
C GLY A 249 -6.59 -25.51 19.11
N LEU A 250 -5.97 -25.14 17.99
CA LEU A 250 -4.52 -25.10 17.85
C LEU A 250 -3.95 -23.93 18.68
N SER A 251 -2.91 -24.20 19.46
CA SER A 251 -2.20 -23.20 20.26
C SER A 251 -0.70 -23.26 20.03
N ALA A 252 0.02 -22.16 20.23
CA ALA A 252 1.47 -22.14 20.08
C ALA A 252 2.21 -23.21 20.92
N PRO A 253 1.83 -23.47 22.20
CA PRO A 253 2.41 -24.58 22.96
C PRO A 253 2.12 -25.96 22.36
N ARG A 254 0.94 -26.15 21.75
CA ARG A 254 0.58 -27.40 21.07
C ARG A 254 1.44 -27.62 19.82
N ILE A 255 1.63 -26.59 18.99
CA ILE A 255 2.55 -26.63 17.83
C ILE A 255 3.95 -27.07 18.28
N ALA A 256 4.48 -26.47 19.35
CA ALA A 256 5.80 -26.83 19.87
C ALA A 256 5.89 -28.31 20.28
N ARG A 257 4.85 -28.86 20.95
CA ARG A 257 4.79 -30.27 21.33
C ARG A 257 4.69 -31.20 20.12
N GLU A 258 3.87 -30.83 19.13
CA GLU A 258 3.71 -31.62 17.90
C GLU A 258 5.02 -31.66 17.09
N LEU A 259 5.74 -30.54 16.98
CA LEU A 259 7.08 -30.49 16.36
C LEU A 259 8.09 -31.39 17.07
N MET A 260 8.13 -31.36 18.41
CA MET A 260 8.98 -32.26 19.19
C MET A 260 8.61 -33.73 18.96
N ALA A 261 7.31 -34.05 18.98
CA ALA A 261 6.83 -35.41 18.78
C ALA A 261 7.14 -35.96 17.38
N MET A 262 7.22 -35.09 16.36
CA MET A 262 7.65 -35.47 15.01
C MET A 262 9.16 -35.71 14.89
N GLY A 263 9.97 -35.33 15.88
CA GLY A 263 11.42 -35.50 15.86
C GLY A 263 12.20 -34.30 15.32
N VAL A 264 11.63 -33.09 15.32
CA VAL A 264 12.40 -31.87 15.01
C VAL A 264 13.43 -31.64 16.13
N SER A 265 14.72 -31.65 15.78
CA SER A 265 15.83 -31.65 16.73
C SER A 265 16.01 -30.32 17.47
N GLU A 266 15.85 -29.21 16.75
CA GLU A 266 16.09 -27.86 17.27
C GLU A 266 14.85 -26.98 17.10
N ILE A 267 14.26 -26.58 18.22
CA ILE A 267 13.07 -25.71 18.26
C ILE A 267 13.37 -24.46 19.10
N ALA A 268 13.07 -23.29 18.53
CA ALA A 268 13.16 -22.01 19.22
C ALA A 268 11.78 -21.34 19.30
N LEU A 269 11.37 -20.98 20.52
CA LEU A 269 10.26 -20.07 20.76
C LEU A 269 10.77 -18.64 20.65
N VAL A 270 10.16 -17.86 19.76
CA VAL A 270 10.34 -16.41 19.70
C VAL A 270 8.99 -15.76 20.00
N TYR A 271 8.94 -14.75 20.87
CA TYR A 271 7.68 -14.08 21.23
C TYR A 271 7.85 -12.56 21.34
N ASP A 272 6.77 -11.81 21.13
CA ASP A 272 6.75 -10.37 21.43
C ASP A 272 6.45 -10.18 22.91
N GLU A 273 7.36 -9.51 23.62
CA GLU A 273 7.31 -9.25 25.06
C GLU A 273 6.12 -8.39 25.50
N LYS A 274 5.40 -7.80 24.54
CA LYS A 274 4.18 -7.00 24.76
C LYS A 274 2.91 -7.85 24.73
N GLU A 275 3.01 -9.14 24.38
CA GLU A 275 1.90 -10.09 24.42
C GLU A 275 1.80 -10.74 25.80
N ASP A 276 0.58 -11.06 26.23
CA ASP A 276 0.35 -11.81 27.46
C ASP A 276 0.46 -13.32 27.16
N LEU A 277 1.67 -13.88 27.34
CA LEU A 277 2.01 -15.26 26.99
C LEU A 277 2.53 -16.03 28.21
N ASP A 278 1.87 -17.14 28.56
CA ASP A 278 2.38 -18.06 29.59
C ASP A 278 3.53 -18.92 29.05
N LEU A 279 4.77 -18.53 29.38
CA LEU A 279 5.97 -19.25 29.00
C LEU A 279 6.08 -20.64 29.67
N ASN A 280 5.35 -20.91 30.75
CA ASN A 280 5.37 -22.21 31.42
C ASN A 280 4.57 -23.28 30.67
N ALA A 281 3.63 -22.88 29.82
CA ALA A 281 2.84 -23.80 28.99
C ALA A 281 3.67 -24.50 27.89
N PHE A 282 4.85 -23.95 27.56
CA PHE A 282 5.76 -24.49 26.55
C PHE A 282 6.71 -25.55 27.12
N PRO A 283 7.12 -26.54 26.30
CA PRO A 283 8.11 -27.53 26.72
C PRO A 283 9.40 -26.88 27.27
N LYS A 284 9.98 -27.43 28.34
CA LYS A 284 11.18 -26.87 28.97
C LYS A 284 12.45 -27.03 28.12
N THR A 285 12.44 -27.95 27.16
CA THR A 285 13.57 -28.29 26.30
C THR A 285 13.80 -27.30 25.16
N ILE A 286 12.80 -26.49 24.80
CA ILE A 286 12.95 -25.51 23.71
C ILE A 286 13.60 -24.22 24.21
N SER A 287 14.43 -23.63 23.36
CA SER A 287 15.04 -22.32 23.66
C SER A 287 14.01 -21.20 23.54
N ARG A 288 14.11 -20.16 24.38
CA ARG A 288 13.15 -19.05 24.45
C ARG A 288 13.87 -17.73 24.22
N HIS A 289 13.34 -16.91 23.34
CA HIS A 289 13.98 -15.68 22.89
C HIS A 289 12.93 -14.59 22.70
N GLU A 290 13.31 -13.35 22.95
CA GLU A 290 12.46 -12.20 22.64
C GLU A 290 12.49 -11.91 21.14
N ARG A 291 11.46 -11.20 20.65
CA ARG A 291 11.35 -10.79 19.24
C ARG A 291 12.60 -10.08 18.71
N ALA A 292 13.29 -9.31 19.55
CA ALA A 292 14.51 -8.60 19.18
C ALA A 292 15.67 -9.54 18.79
N GLU A 293 15.69 -10.77 19.34
CA GLU A 293 16.73 -11.78 19.13
C GLU A 293 16.47 -12.66 17.90
N MET A 294 15.36 -12.43 17.17
CA MET A 294 14.92 -13.22 16.01
C MET A 294 16.02 -13.42 14.95
N LEU A 295 16.84 -12.39 14.67
CA LEU A 295 17.92 -12.52 13.69
C LEU A 295 19.06 -13.43 14.19
N ASP A 296 19.38 -13.38 15.47
CA ASP A 296 20.45 -14.20 16.05
C ASP A 296 20.01 -15.66 16.18
N VAL A 297 18.74 -15.90 16.52
CA VAL A 297 18.12 -17.24 16.46
C VAL A 297 18.19 -17.81 15.04
N GLN A 298 17.81 -17.01 14.03
CA GLN A 298 17.89 -17.44 12.63
C GLN A 298 19.33 -17.75 12.20
N LYS A 299 20.32 -16.92 12.55
CA LYS A 299 21.75 -17.18 12.26
C LYS A 299 22.28 -18.46 12.91
N ARG A 300 21.78 -18.82 14.09
CA ARG A 300 22.12 -20.07 14.77
C ARG A 300 21.51 -21.26 14.04
N LEU A 301 20.21 -21.20 13.76
CA LEU A 301 19.46 -22.29 13.13
C LEU A 301 19.86 -22.53 11.67
N SER A 302 20.34 -21.51 10.94
CA SER A 302 20.85 -21.70 9.58
C SER A 302 22.11 -22.57 9.49
N LYS A 303 22.76 -22.85 10.62
CA LYS A 303 23.94 -23.72 10.73
C LYS A 303 23.60 -25.12 11.23
N VAL A 304 22.34 -25.37 11.59
CA VAL A 304 21.87 -26.68 12.06
C VAL A 304 21.65 -27.60 10.86
N THR A 305 22.16 -28.82 10.93
CA THR A 305 21.89 -29.88 9.96
C THR A 305 20.56 -30.56 10.26
N GLY A 306 19.81 -30.91 9.22
CA GLY A 306 18.45 -31.43 9.29
C GLY A 306 17.39 -30.34 9.46
N VAL A 307 16.21 -30.76 9.91
CA VAL A 307 15.04 -29.88 10.05
C VAL A 307 15.06 -29.22 11.42
N SER A 308 14.91 -27.89 11.43
CA SER A 308 14.72 -27.08 12.65
C SER A 308 13.47 -26.21 12.53
N ALA A 309 12.99 -25.68 13.66
CA ALA A 309 11.79 -24.85 13.67
C ALA A 309 11.90 -23.62 14.59
N ILE A 310 11.31 -22.52 14.15
CA ILE A 310 11.02 -21.33 14.96
C ILE A 310 9.50 -21.25 15.12
N VAL A 311 9.02 -21.31 16.36
CA VAL A 311 7.63 -20.98 16.69
C VAL A 311 7.61 -19.52 17.11
N TYR A 312 7.13 -18.65 16.22
CA TYR A 312 7.05 -17.21 16.46
C TYR A 312 5.64 -16.82 16.89
N VAL A 313 5.48 -16.33 18.12
CA VAL A 313 4.19 -16.00 18.71
C VAL A 313 4.00 -14.49 18.73
N GLN A 314 3.09 -13.99 17.90
CA GLN A 314 2.67 -12.59 17.94
C GLN A 314 1.32 -12.41 17.22
N THR A 315 0.32 -11.90 17.95
CA THR A 315 -1.06 -11.74 17.44
C THR A 315 -1.12 -10.89 16.16
N CYS A 316 -2.04 -11.20 15.26
CA CYS A 316 -2.27 -10.42 14.03
C CYS A 316 -2.56 -8.94 14.34
N ALA A 317 -1.87 -8.01 13.66
CA ALA A 317 -1.99 -6.58 13.94
C ALA A 317 -3.39 -6.00 13.68
N ALA A 318 -4.15 -6.55 12.73
CA ALA A 318 -5.54 -6.16 12.51
C ALA A 318 -6.44 -6.58 13.67
N GLU A 319 -6.21 -7.78 14.19
CA GLU A 319 -6.98 -8.37 15.28
C GLU A 319 -6.64 -7.72 16.63
N LYS A 320 -5.34 -7.46 16.90
CA LYS A 320 -4.92 -6.64 18.07
C LYS A 320 -5.69 -5.32 18.14
N ARG A 321 -5.85 -4.63 17.00
CA ARG A 321 -6.59 -3.35 16.96
C ARG A 321 -8.07 -3.53 17.28
N ARG A 322 -8.70 -4.60 16.80
CA ARG A 322 -10.12 -4.90 17.07
C ARG A 322 -10.35 -5.23 18.54
N ARG A 323 -9.55 -6.14 19.09
CA ARG A 323 -9.65 -6.55 20.51
C ARG A 323 -9.33 -5.39 21.46
N ARG A 324 -8.36 -4.52 21.13
CA ARG A 324 -8.10 -3.28 21.90
C ARG A 324 -9.31 -2.33 21.93
N LYS A 325 -10.06 -2.21 20.83
CA LYS A 325 -11.31 -1.42 20.82
C LYS A 325 -12.39 -2.02 21.74
N LYS A 326 -12.37 -3.34 21.91
CA LYS A 326 -13.29 -4.08 22.81
C LYS A 326 -12.74 -4.25 24.24
N ASN A 327 -11.54 -3.73 24.54
CA ASN A 327 -10.81 -3.95 25.80
C ASN A 327 -10.44 -5.42 26.09
N GLU A 328 -10.34 -6.25 25.06
CA GLU A 328 -10.01 -7.69 25.15
C GLU A 328 -8.50 -7.97 24.93
N PHE A 329 -7.68 -6.94 24.77
CA PHE A 329 -6.25 -7.10 24.49
C PHE A 329 -5.45 -5.93 25.09
N PRO A 330 -4.22 -6.16 25.61
CA PRO A 330 -3.40 -5.11 26.20
C PRO A 330 -3.17 -3.93 25.25
N ASP A 331 -3.47 -2.72 25.72
CA ASP A 331 -3.18 -1.47 25.02
C ASP A 331 -2.03 -0.72 25.68
N PRO A 332 -0.82 -0.69 25.09
CA PRO A 332 0.31 0.03 25.67
C PRO A 332 -0.02 1.53 25.86
N ASP A 333 0.22 2.06 27.07
CA ASP A 333 0.05 3.49 27.40
C ASP A 333 1.21 4.34 26.87
N GLN A 334 1.64 4.08 25.63
CA GLN A 334 2.76 4.74 24.97
C GLN A 334 2.44 5.04 23.50
N ARG A 335 2.82 6.24 23.05
CA ARG A 335 2.77 6.66 21.63
C ARG A 335 4.11 7.20 21.18
N ILE A 336 4.37 7.13 19.88
CA ILE A 336 5.59 7.67 19.27
C ILE A 336 5.25 8.94 18.50
N PHE A 337 6.04 9.97 18.76
CA PHE A 337 6.02 11.26 18.09
C PHE A 337 7.36 11.47 17.39
N ILE A 338 7.32 12.04 16.18
CA ILE A 338 8.51 12.45 15.44
C ILE A 338 8.54 13.97 15.43
N ASN A 339 9.59 14.57 15.99
CA ASN A 339 9.82 16.00 15.83
C ASN A 339 10.25 16.28 14.38
N THR A 340 9.35 16.88 13.60
CA THR A 340 9.53 17.18 12.17
C THR A 340 10.71 18.12 11.93
N ASP A 341 10.99 19.04 12.86
CA ASP A 341 12.09 20.00 12.72
C ASP A 341 13.45 19.31 12.82
N ILE A 342 13.54 18.21 13.56
CA ILE A 342 14.75 17.39 13.70
C ILE A 342 14.83 16.35 12.58
N CYS A 343 13.71 15.80 12.16
CA CYS A 343 13.64 14.81 11.09
C CYS A 343 14.37 15.30 9.83
N GLU A 344 15.15 14.41 9.21
CA GLU A 344 15.83 14.70 7.93
C GLU A 344 15.13 14.08 6.73
N GLY A 345 14.03 13.35 6.95
CA GLY A 345 13.29 12.67 5.89
C GLY A 345 14.01 11.44 5.30
N CYS A 346 15.11 10.97 5.91
CA CYS A 346 15.99 9.93 5.36
C CYS A 346 15.35 8.56 5.11
N GLY A 347 14.18 8.27 5.68
CA GLY A 347 13.45 7.02 5.45
C GLY A 347 13.92 5.81 6.25
N ASP A 348 15.02 5.87 7.01
CA ASP A 348 15.52 4.70 7.77
C ASP A 348 14.47 4.13 8.75
N CYS A 349 13.61 4.98 9.34
CA CYS A 349 12.46 4.51 10.12
C CYS A 349 11.48 3.62 9.33
N GLY A 350 11.26 3.92 8.05
CA GLY A 350 10.45 3.13 7.12
C GLY A 350 11.15 1.82 6.76
N ILE A 351 12.45 1.86 6.47
CA ILE A 351 13.26 0.66 6.16
C ILE A 351 13.30 -0.31 7.35
N GLN A 352 13.50 0.21 8.57
CA GLN A 352 13.59 -0.63 9.77
C GLN A 352 12.23 -1.27 10.13
N SER A 353 11.15 -0.49 10.06
CA SER A 353 9.83 -0.93 10.55
C SER A 353 8.89 -1.47 9.48
N ASN A 354 9.11 -1.14 8.21
CA ASN A 354 8.23 -1.48 7.09
C ASN A 354 6.77 -1.06 7.38
N CYS A 355 6.61 0.13 8.00
CA CYS A 355 5.36 0.55 8.62
C CYS A 355 4.64 1.63 7.81
N VAL A 356 3.42 1.30 7.37
CA VAL A 356 2.52 2.20 6.63
C VAL A 356 1.88 3.31 7.49
N ALA A 357 2.09 3.31 8.80
CA ALA A 357 1.66 4.42 9.67
C ALA A 357 2.65 5.60 9.69
N ILE A 358 3.79 5.49 9.00
CA ILE A 358 4.71 6.61 8.81
C ILE A 358 4.22 7.43 7.62
N SER A 359 3.86 8.68 7.85
CA SER A 359 3.35 9.60 6.82
C SER A 359 4.36 10.69 6.47
N PRO A 360 4.35 11.20 5.23
CA PRO A 360 5.12 12.37 4.85
C PRO A 360 4.51 13.64 5.44
N VAL A 361 5.36 14.63 5.71
CA VAL A 361 4.94 16.00 6.02
C VAL A 361 5.82 16.94 5.21
N GLU A 362 5.21 17.71 4.31
CA GLU A 362 5.94 18.73 3.56
C GLU A 362 6.23 19.95 4.45
N THR A 363 7.47 20.43 4.41
CA THR A 363 7.93 21.60 5.17
C THR A 363 8.85 22.44 4.29
N GLU A 364 9.06 23.70 4.66
CA GLU A 364 10.00 24.60 3.97
C GLU A 364 11.44 24.05 3.91
N LEU A 365 11.83 23.19 4.87
CA LEU A 365 13.14 22.53 4.91
C LEU A 365 13.13 21.15 4.22
N GLY A 366 12.16 20.92 3.34
CA GLY A 366 11.93 19.69 2.60
C GLY A 366 11.04 18.68 3.32
N ARG A 367 10.74 17.56 2.66
CA ARG A 367 9.89 16.49 3.18
C ARG A 367 10.41 15.87 4.48
N LYS A 368 9.52 15.73 5.46
CA LYS A 368 9.74 15.14 6.79
C LYS A 368 8.84 13.93 7.01
N ARG A 369 8.95 13.30 8.18
CA ARG A 369 8.13 12.15 8.58
C ARG A 369 7.33 12.48 9.82
N ALA A 370 6.11 11.97 9.88
CA ALA A 370 5.27 11.94 11.06
C ALA A 370 4.71 10.52 11.26
N ILE A 371 4.11 10.28 12.44
CA ILE A 371 3.38 9.05 12.71
C ILE A 371 1.89 9.39 12.68
N ASP A 372 1.15 8.73 11.81
CA ASP A 372 -0.30 8.72 11.84
C ASP A 372 -0.76 7.98 13.11
N GLN A 373 -1.29 8.74 14.06
CA GLN A 373 -1.73 8.25 15.37
C GLN A 373 -2.99 7.39 15.30
N SER A 374 -3.78 7.49 14.22
CA SER A 374 -5.00 6.73 13.97
C SER A 374 -4.70 5.38 13.31
N ALA A 375 -3.65 5.31 12.50
CA ALA A 375 -3.18 4.08 11.86
C ALA A 375 -2.18 3.27 12.71
N CYS A 376 -1.47 3.92 13.64
CA CYS A 376 -0.44 3.28 14.45
C CYS A 376 -0.99 2.21 15.41
N ASN A 377 -0.44 0.99 15.31
CA ASN A 377 -0.77 -0.15 16.19
C ASN A 377 0.17 -0.31 17.40
N LYS A 378 0.97 0.72 17.72
CA LYS A 378 1.85 0.75 18.92
C LYS A 378 2.88 -0.39 18.99
N ASP A 379 3.42 -0.79 17.84
CA ASP A 379 4.47 -1.82 17.71
C ASP A 379 5.89 -1.28 18.01
N PHE A 380 6.06 0.03 17.87
CA PHE A 380 7.29 0.80 18.17
C PHE A 380 8.54 0.44 17.38
N SER A 381 8.52 -0.52 16.45
CA SER A 381 9.71 -0.85 15.62
C SER A 381 10.23 0.31 14.76
N CYS A 382 9.44 1.36 14.52
CA CYS A 382 9.92 2.59 13.86
C CYS A 382 11.04 3.28 14.66
N VAL A 383 11.07 3.10 15.98
CA VAL A 383 12.12 3.60 16.87
C VAL A 383 13.44 2.89 16.62
N ASN A 384 13.50 1.75 15.93
CA ASN A 384 14.77 1.13 15.55
C ASN A 384 15.53 1.95 14.50
N GLY A 385 14.85 2.86 13.78
CA GLY A 385 15.52 3.78 12.86
C GLY A 385 16.49 4.73 13.60
N PHE A 386 17.69 4.93 13.05
CA PHE A 386 18.72 5.78 13.64
C PHE A 386 18.39 7.27 13.43
N CYS A 387 17.53 7.79 14.30
CA CYS A 387 17.07 9.17 14.25
C CYS A 387 16.84 9.73 15.67
N PRO A 388 17.40 10.90 16.00
CA PRO A 388 17.17 11.56 17.29
C PRO A 388 15.81 12.25 17.38
N SER A 389 15.05 12.36 16.29
CA SER A 389 13.73 13.01 16.29
C SER A 389 12.64 12.22 17.03
N PHE A 390 12.90 10.95 17.35
CA PHE A 390 11.94 10.06 18.00
C PHE A 390 11.74 10.39 19.47
N VAL A 391 10.47 10.56 19.82
CA VAL A 391 10.02 10.88 21.18
C VAL A 391 8.94 9.89 21.55
N SER A 392 9.08 9.24 22.71
CA SER A 392 8.02 8.41 23.29
C SER A 392 7.22 9.21 24.30
N LEU A 393 5.90 9.17 24.16
CA LEU A 393 4.95 9.86 25.01
C LEU A 393 4.17 8.81 25.82
N GLU A 394 4.24 8.89 27.14
CA GLU A 394 3.49 8.03 28.07
C GLU A 394 2.20 8.75 28.50
N GLY A 395 1.07 8.03 28.58
CA GLY A 395 -0.21 8.65 28.95
C GLY A 395 -0.76 9.58 27.88
N ALA A 396 -0.46 9.32 26.61
CA ALA A 396 -0.70 10.26 25.52
C ALA A 396 -2.03 10.00 24.79
N GLN A 397 -2.96 10.95 24.88
CA GLN A 397 -4.21 10.93 24.10
C GLN A 397 -4.18 11.96 22.97
N PRO A 398 -4.30 11.53 21.69
CA PRO A 398 -4.37 12.44 20.56
C PRO A 398 -5.54 13.41 20.73
N LYS A 399 -5.30 14.68 20.43
CA LYS A 399 -6.32 15.71 20.50
C LYS A 399 -7.38 15.46 19.43
N LYS A 400 -8.65 15.35 19.81
CA LYS A 400 -9.74 15.31 18.83
C LYS A 400 -9.92 16.72 18.28
N ARG A 401 -9.86 16.88 16.95
CA ARG A 401 -10.25 18.16 16.34
C ARG A 401 -11.74 18.35 16.62
N LYS A 402 -12.11 19.48 17.22
CA LYS A 402 -13.52 19.85 17.30
C LYS A 402 -13.99 20.07 15.87
N ALA A 403 -14.98 19.29 15.44
CA ALA A 403 -15.65 19.47 14.17
C ALA A 403 -16.04 20.93 14.00
N LYS A 404 -15.70 21.55 12.87
CA LYS A 404 -16.30 22.84 12.53
C LYS A 404 -17.81 22.61 12.36
N SER A 405 -18.62 23.29 13.16
CA SER A 405 -20.07 23.20 13.03
C SER A 405 -20.50 23.98 11.78
N ILE A 406 -20.98 23.26 10.78
CA ILE A 406 -21.61 23.84 9.59
C ILE A 406 -23.10 23.56 9.66
N SER A 407 -23.91 24.58 9.40
CA SER A 407 -25.34 24.39 9.15
C SER A 407 -25.47 24.02 7.68
N LEU A 408 -25.96 22.82 7.40
CA LEU A 408 -26.26 22.43 6.03
C LEU A 408 -27.54 23.19 5.60
N PRO A 409 -27.55 23.81 4.41
CA PRO A 409 -28.77 24.41 3.86
C PRO A 409 -29.78 23.32 3.52
N ASP A 410 -31.00 23.74 3.18
CA ASP A 410 -31.96 22.82 2.55
C ASP A 410 -31.44 22.45 1.16
N MET A 411 -31.41 21.15 0.85
CA MET A 411 -30.77 20.60 -0.34
C MET A 411 -31.82 19.90 -1.21
N PRO A 412 -31.91 20.25 -2.50
CA PRO A 412 -32.85 19.57 -3.40
C PRO A 412 -32.56 18.08 -3.49
N GLU A 413 -33.60 17.27 -3.61
CA GLU A 413 -33.45 15.85 -3.95
C GLU A 413 -33.09 15.72 -5.45
N PRO A 414 -32.15 14.85 -5.80
CA PRO A 414 -31.81 14.58 -7.19
C PRO A 414 -32.91 13.78 -7.89
N THR A 415 -33.01 13.92 -9.20
CA THR A 415 -33.87 13.06 -10.02
C THR A 415 -33.31 11.64 -10.06
N ILE A 416 -34.06 10.67 -9.55
CA ILE A 416 -33.70 9.25 -9.56
C ILE A 416 -34.20 8.63 -10.86
N ALA A 417 -33.28 8.23 -11.74
CA ALA A 417 -33.63 7.56 -12.99
C ALA A 417 -34.08 6.11 -12.74
N PRO A 418 -35.09 5.59 -13.49
CA PRO A 418 -35.44 4.17 -13.44
C PRO A 418 -34.31 3.32 -14.01
N ILE A 419 -34.18 2.07 -13.54
CA ILE A 419 -33.13 1.17 -14.04
C ILE A 419 -33.62 0.48 -15.31
N ASN A 420 -32.92 0.71 -16.43
CA ASN A 420 -33.12 -0.05 -17.66
C ASN A 420 -32.10 -1.21 -17.71
N GLY A 421 -32.58 -2.45 -17.49
CA GLY A 421 -31.72 -3.63 -17.40
C GLY A 421 -30.94 -3.65 -16.08
N THR A 422 -29.66 -3.27 -16.12
CA THR A 422 -28.79 -3.18 -14.93
C THR A 422 -28.11 -1.83 -14.85
N HIS A 423 -28.06 -1.26 -13.65
CA HIS A 423 -27.26 -0.10 -13.32
C HIS A 423 -26.01 -0.53 -12.54
N ASN A 424 -24.84 -0.29 -13.11
CA ASN A 424 -23.57 -0.84 -12.67
C ASN A 424 -22.76 0.20 -11.90
N VAL A 425 -22.56 -0.05 -10.61
CA VAL A 425 -21.77 0.79 -9.71
C VAL A 425 -20.44 0.10 -9.42
N VAL A 426 -19.34 0.81 -9.67
CA VAL A 426 -18.00 0.37 -9.27
C VAL A 426 -17.53 1.25 -8.12
N ILE A 427 -17.13 0.62 -7.00
CA ILE A 427 -16.59 1.32 -5.84
C ILE A 427 -15.14 0.90 -5.68
N THR A 428 -14.23 1.86 -5.77
CA THR A 428 -12.80 1.61 -5.60
C THR A 428 -12.30 2.19 -4.29
N GLY A 429 -11.18 1.66 -3.81
CA GLY A 429 -10.44 2.31 -2.74
C GLY A 429 -9.44 1.39 -2.09
N VAL A 430 -9.19 1.62 -0.80
CA VAL A 430 -8.13 0.95 -0.05
C VAL A 430 -8.71 0.02 0.99
N GLY A 431 -8.15 -1.19 1.09
CA GLY A 431 -8.50 -2.12 2.16
C GLY A 431 -8.44 -1.44 3.54
N GLY A 432 -9.53 -1.57 4.31
CA GLY A 432 -9.63 -1.01 5.66
C GLY A 432 -10.02 0.46 5.78
N THR A 433 -10.39 1.15 4.70
CA THR A 433 -10.95 2.53 4.76
C THR A 433 -12.48 2.57 4.77
N GLY A 434 -13.17 1.43 4.73
CA GLY A 434 -14.63 1.35 4.77
C GLY A 434 -15.32 1.22 3.41
N VAL A 435 -14.56 1.01 2.33
CA VAL A 435 -15.09 0.81 0.96
C VAL A 435 -16.12 -0.34 0.91
N VAL A 436 -15.80 -1.47 1.54
CA VAL A 436 -16.68 -2.65 1.66
C VAL A 436 -18.00 -2.30 2.35
N THR A 437 -17.95 -1.44 3.37
CA THR A 437 -19.15 -0.98 4.07
C THR A 437 -20.08 -0.20 3.14
N ILE A 438 -19.55 0.61 2.22
CA ILE A 438 -20.37 1.34 1.24
C ILE A 438 -21.07 0.38 0.29
N GLY A 439 -20.37 -0.63 -0.22
CA GLY A 439 -20.98 -1.68 -1.07
C GLY A 439 -22.13 -2.40 -0.36
N ALA A 440 -21.90 -2.82 0.89
CA ALA A 440 -22.93 -3.48 1.70
C ALA A 440 -24.14 -2.57 2.00
N ILE A 441 -23.90 -1.28 2.30
CA ILE A 441 -24.98 -0.30 2.53
C ILE A 441 -25.78 -0.07 1.24
N LEU A 442 -25.12 0.03 0.08
CA LEU A 442 -25.78 0.19 -1.22
C LEU A 442 -26.66 -1.02 -1.55
N ALA A 443 -26.15 -2.24 -1.38
CA ALA A 443 -26.92 -3.46 -1.62
C ALA A 443 -28.12 -3.57 -0.66
N GLN A 444 -27.92 -3.24 0.63
CA GLN A 444 -29.00 -3.22 1.61
C GLN A 444 -30.05 -2.16 1.30
N ALA A 445 -29.64 -0.96 0.86
CA ALA A 445 -30.55 0.10 0.47
C ALA A 445 -31.36 -0.28 -0.77
N ALA A 446 -30.74 -0.91 -1.78
CA ALA A 446 -31.43 -1.44 -2.93
C ALA A 446 -32.49 -2.47 -2.56
N HIS A 447 -32.18 -3.38 -1.64
CA HIS A 447 -33.15 -4.34 -1.13
C HIS A 447 -34.34 -3.68 -0.42
N LEU A 448 -34.09 -2.63 0.38
CA LEU A 448 -35.14 -1.87 1.06
C LEU A 448 -36.06 -1.12 0.09
N ASP A 449 -35.53 -0.68 -1.06
CA ASP A 449 -36.27 -0.09 -2.16
C ASP A 449 -37.04 -1.12 -3.01
N GLY A 450 -36.95 -2.41 -2.69
CA GLY A 450 -37.57 -3.49 -3.46
C GLY A 450 -36.83 -3.87 -4.75
N LYS A 451 -35.60 -3.38 -4.94
CA LYS A 451 -34.75 -3.61 -6.11
C LYS A 451 -33.84 -4.83 -5.92
N GLY A 452 -33.38 -5.40 -7.04
CA GLY A 452 -32.33 -6.41 -7.07
C GLY A 452 -30.95 -5.80 -6.91
N ALA A 453 -30.09 -6.45 -6.11
CA ALA A 453 -28.68 -6.09 -5.98
C ALA A 453 -27.79 -7.33 -6.03
N GLY A 454 -26.78 -7.31 -6.88
CA GLY A 454 -25.71 -8.29 -6.93
C GLY A 454 -24.38 -7.61 -6.63
N MET A 455 -23.64 -8.07 -5.64
CA MET A 455 -22.37 -7.46 -5.24
C MET A 455 -21.24 -8.49 -5.23
N MET A 456 -20.09 -8.11 -5.77
CA MET A 456 -18.85 -8.87 -5.74
C MET A 456 -17.72 -7.99 -5.20
N GLU A 457 -17.06 -8.48 -4.16
CA GLU A 457 -15.90 -7.82 -3.57
C GLU A 457 -14.62 -8.45 -4.10
N MET A 458 -13.85 -7.68 -4.86
CA MET A 458 -12.50 -8.04 -5.28
C MET A 458 -11.49 -7.31 -4.39
N ALA A 459 -11.26 -7.84 -3.20
CA ALA A 459 -10.14 -7.44 -2.36
C ALA A 459 -8.87 -8.19 -2.81
N GLY A 460 -7.76 -7.46 -2.97
CA GLY A 460 -6.45 -8.10 -3.19
C GLY A 460 -5.98 -8.89 -1.96
N LEU A 461 -4.79 -9.51 -2.07
CA LEU A 461 -4.15 -10.29 -0.98
C LEU A 461 -4.02 -9.53 0.35
N ALA A 462 -3.95 -8.19 0.33
CA ALA A 462 -3.86 -7.38 1.53
C ALA A 462 -5.25 -6.95 2.03
N GLN A 463 -5.59 -7.35 3.25
CA GLN A 463 -6.77 -6.82 3.95
C GLN A 463 -6.74 -5.31 4.18
N LYS A 464 -5.52 -4.72 4.24
CA LYS A 464 -5.32 -3.28 4.42
C LYS A 464 -4.24 -2.74 3.52
N GLY A 465 -4.43 -1.52 3.01
CA GLY A 465 -3.41 -0.83 2.20
C GLY A 465 -3.32 -1.27 0.74
N GLY A 466 -3.91 -2.42 0.39
CA GLY A 466 -4.06 -2.88 -1.00
C GLY A 466 -5.29 -2.28 -1.69
N ALA A 467 -5.31 -2.38 -3.02
CA ALA A 467 -6.46 -2.02 -3.84
C ALA A 467 -7.67 -2.91 -3.58
N VAL A 468 -8.85 -2.30 -3.56
CA VAL A 468 -10.15 -2.96 -3.46
C VAL A 468 -11.03 -2.44 -4.59
N HIS A 469 -11.68 -3.35 -5.30
CA HIS A 469 -12.71 -3.06 -6.29
C HIS A 469 -13.98 -3.78 -5.86
N ILE A 470 -15.08 -3.06 -5.77
CA ILE A 470 -16.41 -3.64 -5.51
C ILE A 470 -17.23 -3.40 -6.77
N HIS A 471 -17.74 -4.48 -7.33
CA HIS A 471 -18.67 -4.46 -8.43
C HIS A 471 -20.07 -4.66 -7.83
N CYS A 472 -20.95 -3.68 -8.05
CA CYS A 472 -22.34 -3.75 -7.61
C CYS A 472 -23.25 -3.54 -8.82
N ARG A 473 -24.10 -4.51 -9.14
CA ARG A 473 -25.16 -4.36 -10.15
C ARG A 473 -26.49 -4.19 -9.44
N LEU A 474 -27.22 -3.16 -9.84
CA LEU A 474 -28.59 -2.90 -9.40
C LEU A 474 -29.54 -3.18 -10.55
N ALA A 475 -30.73 -3.70 -10.27
CA ALA A 475 -31.79 -3.92 -11.24
C ALA A 475 -33.16 -3.73 -10.58
N GLU A 476 -34.21 -3.48 -11.35
CA GLU A 476 -35.57 -3.44 -10.77
C GLU A 476 -35.96 -4.80 -10.18
N HIS A 477 -35.50 -5.89 -10.78
CA HIS A 477 -35.74 -7.25 -10.28
C HIS A 477 -34.43 -8.05 -10.15
N PRO A 478 -34.27 -8.87 -9.09
CA PRO A 478 -33.07 -9.70 -8.91
C PRO A 478 -32.78 -10.64 -10.08
N SER A 479 -33.82 -11.15 -10.75
CA SER A 479 -33.69 -12.05 -11.91
C SER A 479 -33.06 -11.40 -13.13
N SER A 480 -33.05 -10.07 -13.22
CA SER A 480 -32.43 -9.32 -14.32
C SER A 480 -30.90 -9.25 -14.21
N ILE A 481 -30.32 -9.68 -13.09
CA ILE A 481 -28.87 -9.70 -12.87
C ILE A 481 -28.31 -11.08 -13.28
N SER A 482 -27.73 -11.16 -14.48
CA SER A 482 -27.17 -12.40 -15.04
C SER A 482 -25.70 -12.63 -14.67
N ALA A 483 -24.95 -11.57 -14.37
CA ALA A 483 -23.57 -11.62 -13.92
C ALA A 483 -23.30 -10.47 -12.95
N ILE A 484 -22.49 -10.71 -11.91
CA ILE A 484 -22.21 -9.68 -10.89
C ILE A 484 -21.04 -8.78 -11.30
N ARG A 485 -20.03 -9.34 -11.97
CA ARG A 485 -18.86 -8.57 -12.43
C ARG A 485 -19.27 -7.59 -13.53
N VAL A 486 -18.87 -6.33 -13.40
CA VAL A 486 -19.08 -5.28 -14.42
C VAL A 486 -18.03 -5.48 -15.52
N ALA A 487 -18.45 -5.46 -16.80
CA ALA A 487 -17.54 -5.62 -17.94
C ALA A 487 -16.98 -4.26 -18.43
N LEU A 488 -16.10 -4.29 -19.43
CA LEU A 488 -15.50 -3.08 -20.01
C LEU A 488 -16.59 -2.14 -20.56
N GLY A 489 -16.47 -0.85 -20.27
CA GLY A 489 -17.41 0.19 -20.71
C GLY A 489 -18.81 0.13 -20.10
N GLU A 490 -19.11 -0.79 -19.18
CA GLU A 490 -20.46 -0.95 -18.62
C GLU A 490 -20.73 -0.14 -17.34
N CYS A 491 -19.73 0.51 -16.77
CA CYS A 491 -19.89 1.25 -15.50
C CYS A 491 -20.78 2.48 -15.70
N ASP A 492 -21.81 2.62 -14.87
CA ASP A 492 -22.70 3.79 -14.86
C ASP A 492 -22.29 4.80 -13.77
N ALA A 493 -21.88 4.31 -12.61
CA ALA A 493 -21.45 5.15 -11.49
C ALA A 493 -20.14 4.64 -10.86
N LEU A 494 -19.17 5.54 -10.72
CA LEU A 494 -17.86 5.25 -10.12
C LEU A 494 -17.67 6.03 -8.82
N ILE A 495 -17.57 5.31 -7.70
CA ILE A 495 -17.26 5.88 -6.38
C ILE A 495 -15.77 5.63 -6.09
N GLY A 496 -14.96 6.66 -6.29
CA GLY A 496 -13.51 6.58 -6.22
C GLY A 496 -12.94 6.88 -4.84
N GLY A 497 -12.79 5.88 -3.95
CA GLY A 497 -12.22 6.08 -2.61
C GLY A 497 -10.72 6.38 -2.57
N ASP A 498 -10.01 6.16 -3.67
CA ASP A 498 -8.56 6.38 -3.81
C ASP A 498 -8.16 6.67 -5.26
N LEU A 499 -7.37 7.72 -5.48
CA LEU A 499 -6.97 8.15 -6.82
C LEU A 499 -6.20 7.07 -7.61
N VAL A 500 -5.24 6.38 -6.98
CA VAL A 500 -4.39 5.38 -7.65
C VAL A 500 -5.20 4.17 -8.11
N VAL A 501 -6.12 3.68 -7.27
CA VAL A 501 -6.98 2.53 -7.64
C VAL A 501 -8.03 2.92 -8.68
N THR A 502 -8.55 4.16 -8.59
CA THR A 502 -9.59 4.65 -9.50
C THR A 502 -9.05 4.93 -10.90
N ALA A 503 -7.87 5.54 -11.00
CA ALA A 503 -7.20 5.83 -12.27
C ALA A 503 -6.40 4.65 -12.84
N GLY A 504 -6.39 3.50 -12.15
CA GLY A 504 -5.74 2.28 -12.66
C GLY A 504 -6.46 1.72 -13.89
N SER A 505 -5.71 1.07 -14.78
CA SER A 505 -6.22 0.55 -16.07
C SER A 505 -7.48 -0.31 -15.90
N LYS A 506 -7.47 -1.20 -14.90
CA LYS A 506 -8.59 -2.11 -14.58
C LYS A 506 -9.90 -1.42 -14.21
N THR A 507 -9.84 -0.19 -13.69
CA THR A 507 -11.04 0.60 -13.38
C THR A 507 -11.42 1.46 -14.57
N VAL A 508 -10.46 2.13 -15.19
CA VAL A 508 -10.68 3.02 -16.34
C VAL A 508 -11.27 2.26 -17.54
N GLY A 509 -10.83 1.02 -17.78
CA GLY A 509 -11.40 0.17 -18.83
C GLY A 509 -12.89 -0.17 -18.62
N LEU A 510 -13.39 -0.11 -17.38
CA LEU A 510 -14.81 -0.33 -17.06
C LEU A 510 -15.68 0.89 -17.38
N THR A 511 -15.09 2.08 -17.54
CA THR A 511 -15.84 3.32 -17.75
C THR A 511 -16.03 3.63 -19.23
N ALA A 512 -17.10 4.34 -19.56
CA ALA A 512 -17.40 4.82 -20.90
C ALA A 512 -17.81 6.29 -20.88
N GLN A 513 -17.35 7.05 -21.88
CA GLN A 513 -17.65 8.47 -22.01
C GLN A 513 -19.15 8.68 -22.28
N GLY A 514 -19.79 9.62 -21.57
CA GLY A 514 -21.22 9.92 -21.71
C GLY A 514 -22.15 8.90 -21.04
N ARG A 515 -21.60 7.86 -20.40
CA ARG A 515 -22.32 6.87 -19.61
C ARG A 515 -21.93 6.90 -18.14
N THR A 516 -20.63 6.96 -17.85
CA THR A 516 -20.12 6.87 -16.49
C THR A 516 -20.04 8.24 -15.81
N GLY A 517 -20.75 8.42 -14.69
CA GLY A 517 -20.48 9.50 -13.74
C GLY A 517 -19.56 9.06 -12.61
N ALA A 518 -18.65 9.94 -12.17
CA ALA A 518 -17.70 9.60 -11.11
C ALA A 518 -17.58 10.66 -10.02
N VAL A 519 -17.42 10.22 -8.78
CA VAL A 519 -16.99 11.06 -7.65
C VAL A 519 -15.75 10.44 -7.02
N VAL A 520 -14.63 11.16 -7.05
CA VAL A 520 -13.30 10.59 -6.73
C VAL A 520 -12.60 11.40 -5.65
N ASN A 521 -12.05 10.70 -4.66
CA ASN A 521 -11.18 11.26 -3.65
C ASN A 521 -9.79 11.55 -4.24
N CYS A 522 -9.44 12.83 -4.34
CA CYS A 522 -8.16 13.26 -4.90
C CYS A 522 -7.00 13.26 -3.89
N GLN A 523 -7.25 12.88 -2.63
CA GLN A 523 -6.21 12.85 -1.60
C GLN A 523 -5.12 11.81 -1.93
N GLU A 524 -3.85 12.22 -1.84
CA GLU A 524 -2.73 11.29 -1.92
C GLU A 524 -2.66 10.38 -0.67
N ILE A 525 -2.98 9.10 -0.86
CA ILE A 525 -2.78 8.09 0.17
C ILE A 525 -1.46 7.37 -0.08
N VAL A 526 -0.57 7.46 0.90
CA VAL A 526 0.76 6.85 0.87
C VAL A 526 0.69 5.35 0.57
N THR A 527 1.48 4.90 -0.41
CA THR A 527 1.63 3.48 -0.78
C THR A 527 2.75 2.80 0.03
N GLY A 528 2.82 1.47 -0.05
CA GLY A 528 3.90 0.70 0.57
C GLY A 528 5.30 1.12 0.12
N ASP A 529 5.45 1.64 -1.10
CA ASP A 529 6.75 2.04 -1.67
C ASP A 529 7.39 3.21 -0.94
N PHE A 530 6.61 4.08 -0.31
CA PHE A 530 7.12 5.19 0.50
C PHE A 530 7.95 4.75 1.72
N THR A 531 7.73 3.52 2.20
CA THR A 531 8.51 2.96 3.31
C THR A 531 9.96 2.68 2.90
N ARG A 532 10.20 2.38 1.61
CA ARG A 532 11.50 2.07 1.02
C ARG A 532 12.12 3.27 0.31
N ASN A 533 11.33 3.98 -0.50
CA ASN A 533 11.75 5.18 -1.21
C ASN A 533 11.22 6.44 -0.52
N ALA A 534 12.14 7.18 0.09
CA ALA A 534 11.80 8.38 0.84
C ALA A 534 11.24 9.53 0.01
N GLU A 535 11.61 9.58 -1.27
CA GLU A 535 11.19 10.63 -2.19
C GLU A 535 10.06 10.17 -3.10
N PHE A 536 9.48 8.98 -2.86
CA PHE A 536 8.37 8.46 -3.66
C PHE A 536 7.21 9.46 -3.68
N LYS A 537 6.78 9.82 -4.89
CA LYS A 537 5.62 10.66 -5.16
C LYS A 537 4.68 9.89 -6.06
N ILE A 538 3.39 10.04 -5.79
CA ILE A 538 2.35 9.54 -6.67
C ILE A 538 2.30 10.52 -7.85
N PRO A 539 2.21 10.05 -9.11
CA PRO A 539 2.06 10.91 -10.28
C PRO A 539 0.63 11.48 -10.33
N HIS A 540 0.28 12.33 -9.36
CA HIS A 540 -1.07 12.86 -9.13
C HIS A 540 -1.64 13.55 -10.37
N ASP A 541 -0.88 14.45 -11.00
CA ASP A 541 -1.30 15.18 -12.19
C ASP A 541 -1.64 14.23 -13.35
N GLN A 542 -0.84 13.17 -13.55
CA GLN A 542 -1.08 12.20 -14.63
C GLN A 542 -2.32 11.34 -14.37
N LEU A 543 -2.53 10.92 -13.12
CA LEU A 543 -3.72 10.14 -12.74
C LEU A 543 -5.01 10.98 -12.85
N THR A 544 -4.94 12.24 -12.45
CA THR A 544 -6.03 13.21 -12.56
C THR A 544 -6.38 13.45 -14.03
N LEU A 545 -5.38 13.77 -14.85
CA LEU A 545 -5.56 13.99 -16.28
C LEU A 545 -6.14 12.77 -16.99
N ALA A 546 -5.75 11.55 -16.60
CA ALA A 546 -6.28 10.33 -17.18
C ALA A 546 -7.79 10.16 -16.91
N LEU A 547 -8.25 10.51 -15.70
CA LEU A 547 -9.67 10.49 -15.35
C LEU A 547 -10.45 11.61 -16.05
N GLU A 548 -9.90 12.84 -16.07
CA GLU A 548 -10.50 13.98 -16.75
C GLU A 548 -10.66 13.74 -18.25
N ALA A 549 -9.63 13.17 -18.90
CA ALA A 549 -9.68 12.84 -20.33
C ALA A 549 -10.77 11.80 -20.65
N ARG A 550 -11.01 10.84 -19.75
CA ARG A 550 -11.99 9.77 -19.95
C ARG A 550 -13.42 10.18 -19.63
N LEU A 551 -13.62 10.92 -18.55
CA LEU A 551 -14.93 11.20 -17.95
C LEU A 551 -15.42 12.64 -18.18
N ARG A 552 -14.52 13.58 -18.48
CA ARG A 552 -14.83 15.00 -18.76
C ARG A 552 -15.71 15.60 -17.64
N ASP A 553 -16.82 16.25 -18.01
CA ASP A 553 -17.74 16.94 -17.09
C ASP A 553 -18.47 16.00 -16.11
N ASP A 554 -18.45 14.69 -16.38
CA ASP A 554 -19.07 13.67 -15.52
C ASP A 554 -18.19 13.30 -14.31
N LEU A 555 -16.99 13.90 -14.17
CA LEU A 555 -16.08 13.70 -13.04
C LEU A 555 -16.17 14.81 -11.99
N LEU A 556 -16.33 14.44 -10.72
CA LEU A 556 -16.19 15.34 -9.58
C LEU A 556 -15.05 14.85 -8.69
N MET A 557 -13.99 15.65 -8.55
CA MET A 557 -12.86 15.36 -7.67
C MET A 557 -12.93 16.17 -6.38
N ILE A 558 -12.82 15.51 -5.23
CA ILE A 558 -12.88 16.16 -3.91
C ILE A 558 -11.85 15.58 -2.94
N ASP A 559 -11.26 16.39 -2.05
CA ASP A 559 -10.47 15.88 -0.92
C ASP A 559 -11.42 15.49 0.24
N SER A 560 -12.21 14.44 0.00
CA SER A 560 -13.19 13.90 0.96
C SER A 560 -12.55 13.52 2.31
N SER A 561 -11.27 13.17 2.31
CA SER A 561 -10.55 12.73 3.49
C SER A 561 -10.07 13.89 4.37
N ALA A 562 -9.67 15.01 3.78
CA ALA A 562 -9.45 16.24 4.52
C ALA A 562 -10.76 16.85 5.03
N LEU A 563 -11.83 16.83 4.24
CA LEU A 563 -13.17 17.27 4.66
C LEU A 563 -13.69 16.47 5.86
N ALA A 564 -13.62 15.14 5.80
CA ALA A 564 -14.01 14.28 6.91
C ALA A 564 -13.21 14.60 8.19
N ARG A 565 -11.92 14.91 8.07
CA ARG A 565 -11.07 15.30 9.22
C ARG A 565 -11.47 16.64 9.82
N GLU A 566 -11.82 17.63 9.01
CA GLU A 566 -12.21 18.97 9.48
C GLU A 566 -13.65 19.03 10.01
N LEU A 567 -14.57 18.30 9.39
CA LEU A 567 -16.02 18.38 9.67
C LEU A 567 -16.53 17.29 10.60
N LEU A 568 -15.90 16.12 10.62
CA LEU A 568 -16.33 14.97 11.42
C LEU A 568 -15.27 14.51 12.44
N GLY A 569 -14.05 15.05 12.33
CA GLY A 569 -12.93 14.77 13.25
C GLY A 569 -12.16 13.49 12.95
N ASP A 570 -12.57 12.70 11.95
CA ASP A 570 -11.91 11.44 11.55
C ASP A 570 -12.07 11.23 10.03
N SER A 571 -11.00 10.80 9.36
CA SER A 571 -11.00 10.54 7.91
C SER A 571 -11.69 9.24 7.51
N VAL A 572 -12.04 8.36 8.46
CA VAL A 572 -12.76 7.09 8.17
C VAL A 572 -14.11 7.33 7.48
N PHE A 573 -14.73 8.50 7.66
CA PHE A 573 -16.01 8.85 7.05
C PHE A 573 -15.90 9.36 5.60
N SER A 574 -14.70 9.43 5.02
CA SER A 574 -14.49 9.97 3.66
C SER A 574 -15.28 9.22 2.59
N ASN A 575 -15.33 7.89 2.66
CA ASN A 575 -16.09 7.08 1.70
C ASN A 575 -17.61 7.29 1.82
N MET A 576 -18.11 7.62 3.00
CA MET A 576 -19.53 7.96 3.20
C MET A 576 -19.87 9.34 2.62
N ILE A 577 -18.92 10.29 2.67
CA ILE A 577 -19.02 11.58 1.98
C ILE A 577 -19.07 11.37 0.46
N LEU A 578 -18.19 10.55 -0.10
CA LEU A 578 -18.22 10.22 -1.54
C LEU A 578 -19.56 9.58 -1.94
N PHE A 579 -20.10 8.69 -1.11
CA PHE A 579 -21.39 8.04 -1.35
C PHE A 579 -22.53 9.06 -1.41
N GLY A 580 -22.60 9.99 -0.46
CA GLY A 580 -23.59 11.08 -0.47
C GLY A 580 -23.45 12.03 -1.67
N ALA A 581 -22.22 12.38 -2.04
CA ALA A 581 -21.95 13.21 -3.21
C ALA A 581 -22.36 12.51 -4.51
N THR A 582 -22.09 11.21 -4.63
CA THR A 582 -22.48 10.39 -5.79
C THR A 582 -24.00 10.32 -5.92
N TRP A 583 -24.70 10.12 -4.79
CA TRP A 583 -26.16 10.10 -4.77
C TRP A 583 -26.75 11.45 -5.20
N GLN A 584 -26.23 12.56 -4.66
CA GLN A 584 -26.72 13.90 -4.99
C GLN A 584 -26.52 14.30 -6.46
N ARG A 585 -25.56 13.68 -7.16
CA ARG A 585 -25.40 13.85 -8.61
C ARG A 585 -26.40 13.03 -9.45
N GLY A 586 -27.32 12.31 -8.81
CA GLY A 586 -28.31 11.46 -9.50
C GLY A 586 -27.73 10.17 -10.08
N LEU A 587 -26.50 9.81 -9.71
CA LEU A 587 -25.80 8.65 -10.25
C LEU A 587 -26.21 7.32 -9.61
N LEU A 588 -27.02 7.35 -8.54
CA LEU A 588 -27.44 6.14 -7.83
C LEU A 588 -28.97 6.03 -7.87
N PRO A 589 -29.54 4.96 -8.45
CA PRO A 589 -30.96 4.81 -8.63
C PRO A 589 -31.66 4.30 -7.35
N ILE A 590 -31.37 4.88 -6.18
CA ILE A 590 -31.87 4.44 -4.86
C ILE A 590 -32.44 5.64 -4.09
N THR A 591 -33.49 5.45 -3.30
CA THR A 591 -34.11 6.52 -2.52
C THR A 591 -33.28 6.95 -1.31
N HIS A 592 -33.41 8.22 -0.92
CA HIS A 592 -32.78 8.76 0.29
C HIS A 592 -33.19 7.99 1.56
N ALA A 593 -34.49 7.67 1.64
CA ALA A 593 -35.07 6.96 2.77
C ALA A 593 -34.44 5.56 2.96
N ALA A 594 -34.28 4.80 1.88
CA ALA A 594 -33.66 3.48 1.94
C ALA A 594 -32.18 3.55 2.33
N ILE A 595 -31.43 4.53 1.82
CA ILE A 595 -30.02 4.74 2.22
C ILE A 595 -29.93 5.07 3.71
N THR A 596 -30.75 6.00 4.19
CA THR A 596 -30.77 6.42 5.60
C THR A 596 -31.14 5.25 6.52
N GLN A 597 -32.08 4.40 6.10
CA GLN A 597 -32.45 3.19 6.83
C GLN A 597 -31.34 2.14 6.79
N ALA A 598 -30.69 1.90 5.65
CA ALA A 598 -29.56 0.98 5.53
C ALA A 598 -28.38 1.39 6.44
N ILE A 599 -28.06 2.69 6.52
CA ILE A 599 -27.06 3.23 7.45
C ILE A 599 -27.47 2.95 8.90
N THR A 600 -28.76 3.07 9.22
CA THR A 600 -29.28 2.79 10.56
C THR A 600 -29.17 1.31 10.92
N LEU A 601 -29.53 0.41 9.99
CA LEU A 601 -29.42 -1.04 10.17
C LEU A 601 -27.97 -1.52 10.29
N ASN A 602 -27.02 -0.83 9.67
CA ASN A 602 -25.60 -1.15 9.83
C ASN A 602 -25.10 -0.97 11.28
N GLY A 603 -25.73 -0.09 12.08
CA GLY A 603 -25.50 0.06 13.52
C GLY A 603 -24.17 0.71 13.93
N ALA A 604 -23.23 0.93 13.01
CA ALA A 604 -21.93 1.54 13.33
C ALA A 604 -21.96 3.07 13.17
N ALA A 605 -21.76 3.81 14.26
CA ALA A 605 -21.65 5.28 14.27
C ALA A 605 -22.76 5.98 13.46
N VAL A 606 -24.01 5.50 13.61
CA VAL A 606 -25.16 5.82 12.74
C VAL A 606 -25.31 7.32 12.50
N GLU A 607 -25.40 8.12 13.55
CA GLU A 607 -25.62 9.57 13.43
C GLU A 607 -24.47 10.29 12.71
N THR A 608 -23.23 9.87 12.93
CA THR A 608 -22.07 10.45 12.25
C THR A 608 -22.02 10.04 10.77
N ASN A 609 -22.41 8.81 10.44
CA ASN A 609 -22.49 8.34 9.07
C ASN A 609 -23.62 9.01 8.29
N LYS A 610 -24.80 9.19 8.89
CA LYS A 610 -25.89 9.98 8.29
C LYS A 610 -25.41 11.40 8.01
N ARG A 611 -24.77 12.04 8.99
CA ARG A 611 -24.21 13.38 8.79
C ARG A 611 -23.12 13.43 7.72
N ALA A 612 -22.28 12.40 7.61
CA ALA A 612 -21.27 12.31 6.56
C ALA A 612 -21.90 12.19 5.17
N PHE A 613 -22.99 11.43 5.03
CA PHE A 613 -23.76 11.33 3.80
C PHE A 613 -24.35 12.69 3.41
N GLU A 614 -24.98 13.40 4.34
CA GLU A 614 -25.53 14.75 4.11
C GLU A 614 -24.44 15.78 3.75
N ILE A 615 -23.26 15.69 4.37
CA ILE A 615 -22.11 16.53 3.98
C ILE A 615 -21.70 16.23 2.54
N GLY A 616 -21.70 14.96 2.14
CA GLY A 616 -21.47 14.54 0.75
C GLY A 616 -22.43 15.21 -0.23
N ARG A 617 -23.72 15.22 0.10
CA ARG A 617 -24.75 15.91 -0.69
C ARG A 617 -24.44 17.40 -0.83
N TRP A 618 -24.12 18.06 0.27
CA TRP A 618 -23.79 19.48 0.27
C TRP A 618 -22.57 19.81 -0.60
N ILE A 619 -21.52 18.98 -0.55
CA ILE A 619 -20.30 19.16 -1.36
C ILE A 619 -20.60 19.05 -2.86
N ALA A 620 -21.48 18.14 -3.26
CA ALA A 620 -21.84 17.97 -4.67
C ALA A 620 -22.57 19.21 -5.24
N LEU A 621 -23.30 19.95 -4.40
CA LEU A 621 -24.00 21.17 -4.78
C LEU A 621 -23.14 22.43 -4.67
N TYR A 622 -22.24 22.49 -3.68
CA TYR A 622 -21.41 23.65 -3.35
C TYR A 622 -19.92 23.29 -3.24
N PRO A 623 -19.28 22.82 -4.33
CA PRO A 623 -17.89 22.37 -4.28
C PRO A 623 -16.92 23.49 -3.86
N GLU A 624 -17.14 24.72 -4.31
CA GLU A 624 -16.29 25.87 -3.97
C GLU A 624 -16.28 26.15 -2.45
N GLN A 625 -17.44 26.09 -1.79
CA GLN A 625 -17.53 26.28 -0.33
C GLN A 625 -16.84 25.14 0.44
N ALA A 626 -16.89 23.91 -0.11
CA ALA A 626 -16.19 22.79 0.47
C ALA A 626 -14.66 22.98 0.42
N GLU A 627 -14.14 23.50 -0.69
CA GLU A 627 -12.72 23.82 -0.82
C GLU A 627 -12.25 24.86 0.20
N GLU A 628 -13.02 25.93 0.42
CA GLU A 628 -12.69 26.97 1.41
C GLU A 628 -12.49 26.43 2.84
N ILE A 629 -13.17 25.34 3.21
CA ILE A 629 -13.04 24.73 4.55
C ILE A 629 -11.67 24.10 4.75
N ILE A 630 -11.15 23.47 3.69
CA ILE A 630 -9.88 22.72 3.70
C ILE A 630 -8.71 23.65 3.39
N GLN A 631 -8.94 24.70 2.59
CA GLN A 631 -7.92 25.66 2.27
C GLN A 631 -7.37 26.27 3.57
N PRO A 632 -6.05 26.21 3.80
CA PRO A 632 -5.48 26.91 4.93
C PRO A 632 -5.76 28.40 4.77
N LYS A 633 -6.30 29.06 5.81
CA LYS A 633 -6.51 30.53 5.86
C LYS A 633 -5.28 31.37 5.47
N VAL A 634 -4.11 30.74 5.44
CA VAL A 634 -2.89 31.27 4.84
C VAL A 634 -2.55 30.34 3.67
N ILE A 635 -2.89 30.75 2.46
CA ILE A 635 -2.25 30.19 1.26
C ILE A 635 -0.78 30.54 1.41
N ASN A 636 0.04 29.57 1.83
CA ASN A 636 1.48 29.70 1.68
C ASN A 636 1.74 29.55 0.18
N LEU A 637 1.54 30.64 -0.57
CA LEU A 637 2.06 30.78 -1.92
C LEU A 637 3.51 30.29 -1.90
N PRO A 638 3.96 29.56 -2.94
CA PRO A 638 5.35 29.15 -3.02
C PRO A 638 6.18 30.41 -2.84
N LYS A 639 6.90 30.46 -1.71
CA LYS A 639 7.64 31.64 -1.30
C LYS A 639 8.49 32.12 -2.45
N SER A 640 8.51 33.43 -2.68
CA SER A 640 9.41 33.99 -3.69
C SER A 640 10.85 33.56 -3.37
N LEU A 641 11.74 33.55 -4.37
CA LEU A 641 13.14 33.18 -4.14
C LEU A 641 13.76 33.99 -3.00
N GLU A 642 13.42 35.28 -2.91
CA GLU A 642 13.87 36.17 -1.84
C GLU A 642 13.32 35.75 -0.46
N GLU A 643 12.06 35.37 -0.37
CA GLU A 643 11.46 34.87 0.87
C GLU A 643 12.07 33.53 1.31
N LYS A 644 12.37 32.62 0.37
CA LYS A 644 13.10 31.37 0.63
C LYS A 644 14.50 31.64 1.17
N ILE A 645 15.20 32.62 0.61
CA ILE A 645 16.54 33.05 1.05
C ILE A 645 16.46 33.69 2.43
N LYS A 646 15.49 34.59 2.67
CA LYS A 646 15.27 35.26 3.95
C LYS A 646 14.98 34.27 5.07
N PHE A 647 14.05 33.33 4.83
CA PHE A 647 13.73 32.27 5.79
C PHE A 647 14.98 31.45 6.16
N ARG A 648 15.80 31.08 5.18
CA ARG A 648 17.05 30.33 5.40
C ARG A 648 18.11 31.15 6.12
N ALA A 649 18.23 32.43 5.82
CA ALA A 649 19.13 33.34 6.51
C ALA A 649 18.74 33.53 7.99
N ASP A 650 17.45 33.68 8.27
CA ASP A 650 16.92 33.77 9.63
C ASP A 650 17.12 32.45 10.39
N HIS A 651 16.92 31.31 9.73
CA HIS A 651 17.25 30.00 10.29
C HIS A 651 18.74 29.90 10.67
N LEU A 652 19.66 30.30 9.79
CA LEU A 652 21.10 30.30 10.06
C LEU A 652 21.50 31.25 11.20
N ARG A 653 20.79 32.36 11.35
CA ARG A 653 20.97 33.31 12.45
C ARG A 653 20.57 32.70 13.79
N GLN A 654 19.47 31.95 13.84
CA GLN A 654 19.05 31.22 15.04
C GLN A 654 19.98 30.05 15.34
N TYR A 655 20.39 29.31 14.31
CA TYR A 655 21.29 28.16 14.35
C TYR A 655 22.66 28.51 14.97
N GLN A 656 23.36 29.53 14.46
CA GLN A 656 24.68 29.91 14.96
C GLN A 656 24.76 31.41 15.27
N SER A 657 24.82 32.26 14.24
CA SER A 657 25.08 33.70 14.39
C SER A 657 24.72 34.51 13.14
N LYS A 658 24.64 35.84 13.30
CA LYS A 658 24.50 36.78 12.17
C LYS A 658 25.64 36.65 11.14
N ARG A 659 26.85 36.27 11.57
CA ARG A 659 28.01 36.08 10.68
C ARG A 659 27.79 34.93 9.69
N LEU A 660 27.16 33.83 10.14
CA LEU A 660 26.86 32.68 9.28
C LEU A 660 25.80 33.04 8.23
N ALA A 661 24.75 33.77 8.63
CA ALA A 661 23.73 34.27 7.71
C ALA A 661 24.34 35.20 6.64
N ARG A 662 25.26 36.09 7.02
CA ARG A 662 25.99 36.94 6.07
C ARG A 662 26.86 36.15 5.10
N ARG A 663 27.52 35.07 5.55
CA ARG A 663 28.30 34.17 4.68
C ARG A 663 27.41 33.53 3.60
N TYR A 664 26.23 33.06 4.00
CA TYR A 664 25.23 32.51 3.09
C TYR A 664 24.76 33.52 2.04
N ILE A 665 24.36 34.72 2.48
CA ILE A 665 23.90 35.79 1.58
C ILE A 665 25.03 36.22 0.62
N LYS A 666 26.27 36.37 1.11
CA LYS A 666 27.42 36.74 0.28
C LYS A 666 27.77 35.71 -0.79
N MET A 667 27.46 34.43 -0.57
CA MET A 667 27.65 33.41 -1.61
C MET A 667 26.58 33.56 -2.70
N LEU A 668 25.32 33.73 -2.31
CA LEU A 668 24.21 33.88 -3.25
C LEU A 668 24.26 35.17 -4.06
N SER A 669 24.85 36.24 -3.51
CA SER A 669 25.01 37.52 -4.22
C SER A 669 25.99 37.44 -5.40
N LYS A 670 26.75 36.35 -5.54
CA LYS A 670 27.67 36.12 -6.67
C LYS A 670 27.01 35.44 -7.86
N ILE A 671 25.76 35.02 -7.71
CA ILE A 671 25.03 34.25 -8.72
C ILE A 671 23.94 35.15 -9.26
N GLU A 672 23.89 35.33 -10.58
CA GLU A 672 22.87 36.14 -11.23
C GLU A 672 21.66 35.29 -11.63
N ASP A 673 21.90 34.12 -12.23
CA ASP A 673 20.87 33.16 -12.65
C ASP A 673 19.97 32.71 -11.48
N SER A 674 18.65 32.82 -11.68
CA SER A 674 17.63 32.55 -10.66
C SER A 674 17.56 31.08 -10.24
N GLU A 675 17.63 30.15 -11.21
CA GLU A 675 17.51 28.71 -10.98
C GLU A 675 18.75 28.18 -10.24
N LEU A 676 19.95 28.60 -10.66
CA LEU A 676 21.18 28.26 -9.96
C LEU A 676 21.22 28.87 -8.55
N LYS A 677 20.75 30.12 -8.40
CA LYS A 677 20.65 30.77 -7.10
C LYS A 677 19.72 30.00 -6.16
N GLU A 678 18.59 29.49 -6.64
CA GLU A 678 17.71 28.64 -5.85
C GLU A 678 18.38 27.32 -5.45
N ALA A 679 18.99 26.61 -6.41
CA ALA A 679 19.68 25.34 -6.15
C ALA A 679 20.79 25.51 -5.08
N VAL A 680 21.60 26.57 -5.20
CA VAL A 680 22.65 26.88 -4.23
C VAL A 680 22.06 27.32 -2.90
N ALA A 681 20.97 28.08 -2.89
CA ALA A 681 20.28 28.47 -1.66
C ALA A 681 19.83 27.24 -0.86
N LEU A 682 19.29 26.23 -1.53
CA LEU A 682 18.87 24.98 -0.90
C LEU A 682 20.07 24.13 -0.43
N GLY A 683 21.00 23.82 -1.33
CA GLY A 683 22.13 22.93 -1.06
C GLY A 683 23.13 23.51 -0.05
N TYR A 684 23.47 24.79 -0.18
CA TYR A 684 24.42 25.44 0.71
C TYR A 684 23.84 25.63 2.13
N HIS A 685 22.57 26.01 2.24
CA HIS A 685 21.90 26.09 3.55
C HIS A 685 21.93 24.74 4.27
N LYS A 686 21.63 23.65 3.55
CA LYS A 686 21.67 22.28 4.09
C LYS A 686 23.03 21.90 4.67
N LEU A 687 24.12 22.30 4.01
CA LEU A 687 25.48 22.08 4.51
C LEU A 687 25.85 23.00 5.68
N LEU A 688 25.40 24.26 5.68
CA LEU A 688 25.71 25.20 6.75
C LEU A 688 24.94 24.92 8.04
N ALA A 689 23.71 24.40 7.94
CA ALA A 689 22.80 24.09 9.04
C ALA A 689 22.68 22.58 9.30
N TYR A 690 23.82 21.86 9.34
CA TYR A 690 23.80 20.45 9.72
C TYR A 690 23.31 20.27 11.17
N LYS A 691 22.52 19.24 11.41
CA LYS A 691 21.89 19.00 12.72
C LYS A 691 22.83 18.26 13.67
N ASP A 692 23.72 19.03 14.28
CA ASP A 692 24.57 18.54 15.35
C ASP A 692 23.87 18.48 16.71
N GLU A 693 24.59 18.05 17.75
CA GLU A 693 24.08 17.87 19.10
C GLU A 693 23.49 19.17 19.67
N TYR A 694 24.10 20.31 19.37
CA TYR A 694 23.63 21.63 19.82
C TYR A 694 22.31 22.02 19.14
N GLU A 695 22.19 21.75 17.83
CA GLU A 695 20.99 22.06 17.07
C GLU A 695 19.84 21.11 17.40
N VAL A 696 20.11 19.81 17.49
CA VAL A 696 19.13 18.80 17.95
C VAL A 696 18.61 19.19 19.33
N ALA A 697 19.48 19.63 20.24
CA ALA A 697 19.07 20.13 21.55
C ALA A 697 18.19 21.39 21.45
N ARG A 698 18.55 22.35 20.58
CA ARG A 698 17.76 23.57 20.37
C ARG A 698 16.35 23.24 19.87
N LEU A 699 16.23 22.34 18.92
CA LEU A 699 14.96 21.92 18.32
C LEU A 699 14.12 21.11 19.31
N HIS A 700 14.75 20.28 20.15
CA HIS A 700 14.02 19.54 21.19
C HIS A 700 13.44 20.43 22.30
N LYS A 701 13.94 21.65 22.50
CA LYS A 701 13.31 22.62 23.40
C LYS A 701 11.86 22.89 23.04
N MET A 702 11.53 22.88 21.74
CA MET A 702 10.19 23.16 21.22
C MET A 702 9.30 21.93 21.13
N THR A 703 9.85 20.73 21.32
CA THR A 703 9.10 19.46 21.27
C THR A 703 7.92 19.47 22.24
N SER A 704 8.10 19.94 23.48
CA SER A 704 7.00 19.96 24.46
C SER A 704 5.82 20.83 24.01
N ALA A 705 6.08 21.94 23.30
CA ALA A 705 5.02 22.77 22.73
C ALA A 705 4.33 22.10 21.54
N GLN A 706 5.11 21.49 20.64
CA GLN A 706 4.57 20.72 19.50
C GLN A 706 3.70 19.55 19.94
N VAL A 707 4.14 18.83 20.99
CA VAL A 707 3.38 17.72 21.58
C VAL A 707 2.05 18.24 22.16
N LYS A 708 2.04 19.35 22.89
CA LYS A 708 0.80 19.97 23.41
C LYS A 708 -0.18 20.41 22.31
N ASN A 709 0.32 20.71 21.10
CA ASN A 709 -0.55 21.06 19.98
C ASN A 709 -1.27 19.83 19.40
N GLN A 710 -0.67 18.63 19.49
CA GLN A 710 -1.20 17.39 18.90
C GLN A 710 -1.90 16.46 19.91
N PHE A 711 -1.55 16.55 21.20
CA PHE A 711 -2.06 15.67 22.25
C PHE A 711 -2.75 16.49 23.35
N GLU A 712 -3.91 16.01 23.82
CA GLU A 712 -4.66 16.63 24.92
C GLU A 712 -3.97 16.40 26.26
N THR A 713 -3.54 15.17 26.49
CA THR A 713 -2.89 14.72 27.72
C THR A 713 -1.58 14.02 27.38
N VAL A 714 -0.54 14.27 28.17
CA VAL A 714 0.74 13.56 28.14
C VAL A 714 1.31 13.57 29.56
N LYS A 715 1.62 12.39 30.12
CA LYS A 715 2.21 12.27 31.46
C LYS A 715 3.71 12.51 31.44
N LYS A 716 4.44 11.77 30.59
CA LYS A 716 5.91 11.81 30.50
C LYS A 716 6.40 11.77 29.06
N ILE A 717 7.52 12.43 28.82
CA ILE A 717 8.20 12.52 27.53
C ILE A 717 9.58 11.87 27.66
N TYR A 718 9.87 10.93 26.75
CA TYR A 718 11.15 10.24 26.65
C TYR A 718 11.79 10.48 25.29
N PHE A 719 13.11 10.67 25.28
CA PHE A 719 13.90 10.93 24.07
C PHE A 719 14.75 9.72 23.73
N HIS A 720 14.86 9.38 22.44
CA HIS A 720 15.67 8.27 21.96
C HIS A 720 16.93 8.78 21.27
N LEU A 721 18.07 8.69 21.94
CA LEU A 721 19.33 9.27 21.49
C LEU A 721 20.46 8.24 21.54
N ALA A 722 21.44 8.37 20.65
CA ALA A 722 22.71 7.65 20.70
C ALA A 722 23.86 8.67 20.83
N PRO A 723 24.19 9.15 22.05
CA PRO A 723 25.30 10.08 22.23
C PRO A 723 26.63 9.45 21.79
N PRO A 724 27.44 10.10 20.94
CA PRO A 724 28.64 9.49 20.34
C PRO A 724 29.65 8.93 21.36
N LEU A 725 29.79 9.57 22.52
CA LEU A 725 30.76 9.19 23.56
C LEU A 725 30.25 8.10 24.52
N LEU A 726 28.95 7.79 24.51
CA LEU A 726 28.31 6.91 25.49
C LEU A 726 27.65 5.67 24.88
N SER A 727 27.51 5.63 23.55
CA SER A 727 26.75 4.59 22.86
C SER A 727 27.65 3.41 22.54
N LYS A 728 27.21 2.21 22.89
CA LYS A 728 27.84 0.96 22.48
C LYS A 728 27.33 0.55 21.09
N THR A 729 28.11 -0.22 20.35
CA THR A 729 27.68 -0.84 19.10
C THR A 729 26.71 -1.97 19.39
N GLY A 730 25.60 -2.02 18.66
CA GLY A 730 24.57 -3.05 18.76
C GLY A 730 24.85 -4.28 17.89
N PRO A 731 23.97 -5.30 17.98
CA PRO A 731 24.09 -6.55 17.19
C PRO A 731 24.01 -6.35 15.68
N ASP A 732 23.39 -5.25 15.25
CA ASP A 732 23.24 -4.80 13.86
C ASP A 732 24.45 -3.98 13.36
N GLY A 733 25.50 -3.83 14.19
CA GLY A 733 26.67 -3.02 13.88
C GLY A 733 26.43 -1.51 13.99
N ARG A 734 25.24 -1.07 14.42
CA ARG A 734 24.89 0.36 14.56
C ARG A 734 25.01 0.82 16.02
N PRO A 735 25.26 2.12 16.30
CA PRO A 735 25.26 2.61 17.67
C PRO A 735 23.87 2.46 18.31
N GLN A 736 23.81 1.86 19.49
CA GLN A 736 22.54 1.62 20.19
C GLN A 736 21.95 2.92 20.74
N LYS A 737 20.68 3.17 20.43
CA LYS A 737 19.92 4.26 21.03
C LYS A 737 19.49 3.91 22.45
N ARG A 738 19.58 4.89 23.33
CA ARG A 738 19.15 4.81 24.73
C ARG A 738 17.94 5.73 24.96
N LYS A 739 17.04 5.27 25.83
CA LYS A 739 15.87 6.04 26.27
C LYS A 739 16.26 6.98 27.40
N PHE A 740 16.12 8.28 27.18
CA PHE A 740 16.37 9.33 28.19
C PHE A 740 15.04 9.89 28.70
N GLY A 741 14.94 10.07 30.02
CA GLY A 741 13.74 10.59 30.67
C GLY A 741 13.52 12.10 30.51
N PRO A 742 12.44 12.65 31.11
CA PRO A 742 12.07 14.06 31.02
C PRO A 742 13.17 15.05 31.47
N GLY A 743 14.04 14.63 32.39
CA GLY A 743 15.19 15.43 32.85
C GLY A 743 16.13 15.87 31.74
N MET A 744 16.15 15.16 30.60
CA MET A 744 16.97 15.50 29.43
C MET A 744 16.63 16.87 28.84
N LEU A 745 15.41 17.39 29.03
CA LEU A 745 15.04 18.76 28.62
C LEU A 745 15.94 19.83 29.27
N ARG A 746 16.36 19.62 30.52
CA ARG A 746 17.32 20.52 31.19
C ARG A 746 18.70 20.41 30.53
N GLY A 747 19.14 19.20 30.21
CA GLY A 747 20.37 18.94 29.45
C GLY A 747 20.36 19.64 28.09
N PHE A 748 19.26 19.54 27.34
CA PHE A 748 19.09 20.26 26.08
C PHE A 748 19.11 21.78 26.26
N LYS A 749 18.64 22.31 27.40
CA LYS A 749 18.73 23.74 27.71
C LYS A 749 20.17 24.22 27.75
N ILE A 750 21.01 23.50 28.49
CA ILE A 750 22.45 23.76 28.66
C ILE A 750 23.18 23.55 27.34
N LEU A 751 22.96 22.41 26.68
CA LEU A 751 23.66 22.06 25.45
C LEU A 751 23.38 23.09 24.34
N ALA A 752 22.12 23.48 24.14
CA ALA A 752 21.81 24.49 23.13
C ALA A 752 22.35 25.90 23.44
N SER A 753 22.65 26.24 24.70
CA SER A 753 23.38 27.49 25.02
C SER A 753 24.88 27.41 24.70
N MET A 754 25.44 26.20 24.65
CA MET A 754 26.85 25.96 24.31
C MET A 754 27.14 25.99 22.80
N LYS A 755 26.19 26.43 21.96
CA LYS A 755 26.38 26.55 20.51
C LYS A 755 27.57 27.42 20.08
N LEU A 756 28.06 28.30 20.97
CA LEU A 756 29.27 29.10 20.73
C LEU A 756 30.54 28.24 20.67
N LEU A 757 30.55 27.06 21.29
CA LEU A 757 31.66 26.12 21.22
C LEU A 757 31.77 25.47 19.84
N ARG A 758 30.68 25.40 19.06
CA ARG A 758 30.64 24.78 17.74
C ARG A 758 31.78 25.30 16.85
N GLY A 759 32.64 24.39 16.38
CA GLY A 759 33.76 24.74 15.50
C GLY A 759 35.00 25.32 16.20
N THR A 760 34.99 25.44 17.53
CA THR A 760 36.17 25.80 18.33
C THR A 760 36.92 24.54 18.79
N PRO A 761 38.18 24.65 19.28
CA PRO A 761 38.89 23.52 19.89
C PRO A 761 38.18 22.91 21.10
N PHE A 762 37.30 23.66 21.76
CA PHE A 762 36.51 23.19 22.90
C PHE A 762 35.24 22.41 22.48
N ASP A 763 35.03 22.20 21.19
CA ASP A 763 33.92 21.39 20.67
C ASP A 763 34.23 19.89 20.75
N ILE A 764 33.91 19.27 21.90
CA ILE A 764 34.17 17.85 22.13
C ILE A 764 33.51 16.93 21.07
N PHE A 765 32.34 17.32 20.54
CA PHE A 765 31.65 16.55 19.50
C PHE A 765 32.31 16.72 18.14
N GLY A 766 32.98 17.86 17.92
CA GLY A 766 33.67 18.22 16.69
C GLY A 766 34.82 17.27 16.30
N TYR A 767 35.29 16.43 17.22
CA TYR A 767 36.31 15.41 16.96
C TYR A 767 35.76 14.11 16.36
N SER A 768 34.44 13.92 16.35
CA SER A 768 33.81 12.76 15.71
C SER A 768 33.99 12.80 14.18
N GLU A 769 34.09 11.62 13.56
CA GLU A 769 34.25 11.48 12.11
C GLU A 769 33.09 12.15 11.34
N GLU A 770 31.85 12.03 11.82
CA GLU A 770 30.68 12.67 11.19
C GLU A 770 30.81 14.20 11.15
N ARG A 771 31.26 14.83 12.24
CA ARG A 771 31.43 16.29 12.31
C ARG A 771 32.60 16.77 11.47
N LYS A 772 33.68 15.98 11.36
CA LYS A 772 34.80 16.28 10.45
C LYS A 772 34.33 16.27 8.98
N ILE A 773 33.54 15.27 8.59
CA ILE A 773 32.97 15.16 7.24
C ILE A 773 32.04 16.33 6.93
N GLU A 774 31.16 16.74 7.85
CA GLU A 774 30.28 17.89 7.64
C GLU A 774 31.05 19.19 7.44
N ARG A 775 32.14 19.41 8.20
CA ARG A 775 33.01 20.57 8.04
C ARG A 775 33.79 20.54 6.74
N SER A 776 34.26 19.37 6.31
CA SER A 776 34.95 19.22 5.02
C SER A 776 34.00 19.42 3.85
N LEU A 777 32.76 18.93 3.95
CA LEU A 777 31.72 19.11 2.93
C LEU A 777 31.44 20.59 2.63
N ILE A 778 31.40 21.45 3.65
CA ILE A 778 31.23 22.90 3.44
C ILE A 778 32.39 23.46 2.60
N ARG A 779 33.63 23.10 2.93
CA ARG A 779 34.82 23.58 2.18
C ARG A 779 34.85 23.02 0.76
N GLN A 780 34.54 21.74 0.61
CA GLN A 780 34.47 21.05 -0.67
C GLN A 780 33.43 21.70 -1.58
N TYR A 781 32.22 21.94 -1.06
CA TYR A 781 31.15 22.59 -1.81
C TYR A 781 31.51 24.03 -2.22
N GLU A 782 32.20 24.79 -1.36
CA GLU A 782 32.68 26.13 -1.72
C GLU A 782 33.78 26.12 -2.78
N GLN A 783 34.63 25.10 -2.80
CA GLN A 783 35.65 24.92 -3.85
C GLN A 783 34.99 24.51 -5.17
N ASP A 784 34.04 23.58 -5.12
CA ASP A 784 33.28 23.14 -6.28
C ASP A 784 32.51 24.29 -6.91
N LEU A 785 31.81 25.09 -6.10
CA LEU A 785 31.11 26.28 -6.59
C LEU A 785 32.04 27.27 -7.27
N LYS A 786 33.22 27.55 -6.69
CA LYS A 786 34.20 28.45 -7.33
C LYS A 786 34.65 27.94 -8.69
N ARG A 787 34.82 26.62 -8.83
CA ARG A 787 35.25 25.98 -10.08
C ARG A 787 34.13 25.94 -11.11
N ILE A 788 32.91 25.55 -10.73
CA ILE A 788 31.83 25.37 -11.71
C ILE A 788 31.20 26.70 -12.16
N LEU A 789 31.29 27.75 -11.34
CA LEU A 789 30.82 29.09 -11.74
C LEU A 789 31.65 29.67 -12.91
N THR A 790 32.91 29.25 -13.10
CA THR A 790 33.70 29.65 -14.28
C THR A 790 33.38 28.82 -15.53
N LEU A 791 32.69 27.68 -15.37
CA LEU A 791 32.35 26.73 -16.43
C LEU A 791 30.83 26.74 -16.73
N TYR A 792 30.11 27.76 -16.25
CA TYR A 792 28.67 27.87 -16.40
C TYR A 792 28.31 28.30 -17.83
N THR A 793 27.73 27.37 -18.58
CA THR A 793 27.20 27.58 -19.94
C THR A 793 25.80 26.97 -20.04
N ALA A 794 25.07 27.24 -21.13
CA ALA A 794 23.74 26.66 -21.35
C ALA A 794 23.76 25.12 -21.36
N VAL A 795 24.87 24.50 -21.81
CA VAL A 795 25.03 23.04 -21.91
C VAL A 795 25.39 22.42 -20.56
N THR A 796 26.23 23.07 -19.76
CA THR A 796 26.64 22.55 -18.43
C THR A 796 25.64 22.88 -17.32
N LYS A 797 24.69 23.79 -17.57
CA LYS A 797 23.68 24.26 -16.62
C LYS A 797 22.95 23.12 -15.87
N PRO A 798 22.40 22.07 -16.52
CA PRO A 798 21.67 21.03 -15.80
C PRO A 798 22.56 20.26 -14.79
N ALA A 799 23.77 19.90 -15.20
CA ALA A 799 24.72 19.18 -14.35
C ALA A 799 25.20 20.03 -13.16
N ILE A 800 25.38 21.34 -13.37
CA ILE A 800 25.77 22.29 -12.32
C ILE A 800 24.64 22.46 -11.29
N ILE A 801 23.39 22.60 -11.75
CA ILE A 801 22.22 22.69 -10.86
C ILE A 801 22.07 21.40 -10.04
N GLU A 802 22.23 20.23 -10.68
CA GLU A 802 22.18 18.96 -9.99
C GLU A 802 23.30 18.82 -8.94
N LEU A 803 24.52 19.25 -9.26
CA LEU A 803 25.65 19.28 -8.34
C LEU A 803 25.39 20.23 -7.15
N ALA A 804 24.78 21.39 -7.39
CA ALA A 804 24.40 22.34 -6.35
C ALA A 804 23.32 21.77 -5.41
N MET A 805 22.37 20.98 -5.93
CA MET A 805 21.33 20.32 -5.13
C MET A 805 21.79 19.04 -4.43
N LEU A 806 22.93 18.45 -4.84
CA LEU A 806 23.45 17.19 -4.31
C LEU A 806 23.47 17.11 -2.77
N PRO A 807 23.82 18.16 -2.00
CA PRO A 807 23.78 18.11 -0.54
C PRO A 807 22.41 17.75 0.07
N LEU A 808 21.31 18.01 -0.64
CA LEU A 808 19.96 17.64 -0.21
C LEU A 808 19.77 16.12 -0.13
N SER A 809 20.56 15.33 -0.87
CA SER A 809 20.55 13.87 -0.80
C SER A 809 21.24 13.30 0.44
N ILE A 810 22.10 14.08 1.10
CA ILE A 810 22.84 13.67 2.31
C ILE A 810 21.93 13.85 3.55
N LYS A 811 20.95 12.95 3.66
CA LYS A 811 19.94 12.92 4.73
C LYS A 811 20.29 11.89 5.81
N GLY A 812 19.78 12.07 7.01
CA GLY A 812 19.89 11.11 8.12
C GLY A 812 20.95 11.51 9.15
N PHE A 813 21.28 10.56 10.03
CA PHE A 813 22.20 10.73 11.15
C PHE A 813 23.14 9.51 11.25
N GLY A 814 24.35 9.70 11.77
CA GLY A 814 25.32 8.64 12.03
C GLY A 814 25.54 7.72 10.83
N PRO A 815 25.35 6.38 10.95
CA PRO A 815 25.63 5.44 9.86
C PRO A 815 24.78 5.70 8.61
N VAL A 816 23.52 6.10 8.77
CA VAL A 816 22.60 6.40 7.65
C VAL A 816 23.12 7.60 6.85
N LYS A 817 23.62 8.63 7.55
CA LYS A 817 24.19 9.81 6.89
C LYS A 817 25.48 9.48 6.16
N LEU A 818 26.33 8.65 6.76
CA LEU A 818 27.60 8.22 6.17
C LEU A 818 27.39 7.42 4.89
N GLU A 819 26.40 6.53 4.87
CA GLU A 819 26.03 5.77 3.67
C GLU A 819 25.53 6.70 2.55
N ASN A 820 24.62 7.63 2.88
CA ASN A 820 24.12 8.62 1.92
C ASN A 820 25.22 9.56 1.43
N TYR A 821 26.18 9.91 2.28
CA TYR A 821 27.38 10.66 1.88
C TYR A 821 28.23 9.90 0.87
N LYS A 822 28.49 8.60 1.09
CA LYS A 822 29.25 7.76 0.14
C LYS A 822 28.56 7.72 -1.23
N LYS A 823 27.24 7.50 -1.26
CA LYS A 823 26.43 7.53 -2.50
C LYS A 823 26.50 8.89 -3.19
N ALA A 824 26.34 9.98 -2.43
CA ALA A 824 26.44 11.34 -2.96
C ALA A 824 27.84 11.63 -3.52
N ASN A 825 28.92 11.16 -2.87
CA ASN A 825 30.29 11.40 -3.33
C ASN A 825 30.61 10.68 -4.66
N VAL A 826 30.04 9.49 -4.89
CA VAL A 826 30.13 8.81 -6.20
C VAL A 826 29.44 9.66 -7.27
N LYS A 827 28.22 10.11 -7.01
CA LYS A 827 27.47 10.97 -7.94
C LYS A 827 28.17 12.30 -8.21
N ARG A 828 28.78 12.91 -7.18
CA ARG A 828 29.60 14.12 -7.30
C ARG A 828 30.73 13.94 -8.31
N LYS A 829 31.49 12.83 -8.21
CA LYS A 829 32.62 12.57 -9.11
C LYS A 829 32.14 12.40 -10.55
N SER A 830 31.03 11.70 -10.75
CA SER A 830 30.40 11.54 -12.07
C SER A 830 29.96 12.88 -12.67
N LEU A 831 29.28 13.74 -11.89
CA LEU A 831 28.83 15.06 -12.35
C LEU A 831 30.00 16.00 -12.68
N LEU A 832 31.09 15.96 -11.90
CA LEU A 832 32.28 16.76 -12.20
C LEU A 832 32.95 16.29 -13.50
N ALA A 833 33.07 14.97 -13.70
CA ALA A 833 33.62 14.41 -14.94
C ALA A 833 32.78 14.79 -16.15
N SER A 834 31.44 14.69 -16.06
CA SER A 834 30.56 15.08 -17.18
C SER A 834 30.66 16.57 -17.52
N ILE A 835 30.82 17.45 -16.52
CA ILE A 835 31.04 18.89 -16.75
C ILE A 835 32.37 19.12 -17.47
N ASP A 836 33.43 18.41 -17.06
CA ASP A 836 34.76 18.54 -17.66
C ASP A 836 34.77 18.03 -19.12
N GLU A 837 34.19 16.86 -19.39
CA GLU A 837 34.08 16.28 -20.75
C GLU A 837 33.25 17.17 -21.69
N THR A 838 32.12 17.70 -21.21
CA THR A 838 31.28 18.60 -22.02
C THR A 838 32.01 19.90 -22.37
N THR A 839 32.86 20.39 -21.46
CA THR A 839 33.66 21.60 -21.71
C THR A 839 34.79 21.36 -22.70
N LEU A 840 35.44 20.18 -22.63
CA LEU A 840 36.46 19.73 -23.58
C LEU A 840 35.90 19.51 -24.99
N GLY A 841 34.72 18.90 -25.11
CA GLY A 841 34.04 18.71 -26.40
C GLY A 841 33.65 20.03 -27.07
N LEU A 842 33.27 21.05 -26.29
CA LEU A 842 33.00 22.40 -26.80
C LEU A 842 34.26 23.13 -27.25
N THR A 843 35.42 22.87 -26.62
CA THR A 843 36.69 23.45 -27.07
C THR A 843 37.18 22.78 -28.35
N GLN A 844 37.04 21.45 -28.47
CA GLN A 844 37.39 20.70 -29.69
C GLN A 844 36.44 20.93 -30.87
N ALA A 845 35.18 21.30 -30.64
CA ALA A 845 34.23 21.66 -31.70
C ALA A 845 34.32 23.14 -32.12
N ALA A 846 35.00 23.96 -31.33
CA ALA A 846 35.24 25.38 -31.62
C ALA A 846 36.62 25.65 -32.26
N GLU A 847 37.56 24.69 -32.17
CA GLU A 847 38.75 24.56 -33.03
C GLU A 847 38.37 23.94 -34.38
#